data_AF-A0A7C7DXR2-F1
#
_entry.id   AF-A0A7C7DXR2-F1
#
_cell.length_a   1.000
_cell.length_b   1.000
_cell.length_c   1.000
_cell.angle_alpha   90.00
_cell.angle_beta   90.00
_cell.angle_gamma   90.00
#
_symmetry.space_group_name_H-M   'P 1'
#
loop_
_entity.id
_entity.type
_entity.pdbx_description
1 polymer ?
#
loop_
_entity_poly.entity_id
_entity_poly.type
_entity_poly.pdbx_seq_one_letter_code
_entity_poly.pdbx_strand_id
1 'polypeptide(L)'
;MLTRKNLLVGALSAALLASALLTPTAQAQDAPPSLTIRPLGAYATGQLDAAAAEIVAYHAGTQRAYVVNGGDKTLDILDVSDPTAPALVSQVDMTQFGDAATSVDVFGDLLAVAVPAAEKTDPGAVVFLDPDGAVLAQVAVGALPDMLTFTPDGRYVLTANEGEPNDDYSVDPEGSVSIIDMSGGVAALSDASVRTAGFAAFNDAELDAQIRIYGPNATVAQDLEPEYIAVSPDSTTAFVTLQENNALAVVDLANAEVTTLLPLGFKHFDAPVATLERYEIADRPVLGVTATGQEILLGGFSGLFYEGMDDSGRYIFVTHTDRGPNPEPVDVDNDGVNERPFVLPDFQPVIVRLALDPVVGAVEILEQIGLTRADGMPLTGLPNLAGEPGMAYADEKPVDLQGNPLELDPLGADPEGIVRAEDGAYWLVDEYRPAIYHFGADGVLLARYVPEGSNNEETGVVVGEEALPAIYAQRRANRGFEAVALRDGILYAFIQSPIDNPDSKKDSNSKASTLVRILAFDTNAAQTVGEYFYRLDGDGVDKIGDAVAAPDGSILVMERNDDTGPAARKLVYRINLDAATNFLGYDLPIGVELQSDAGLARLGITPATKTLAVDLGAIGYDMVDKPEGLALIDENTLAVINDDDFGVGGAFDLATGLIEENPNPTPIVLGIVRLAENGLDASDKDGGVNIANWPVQSMYMPDAIAAYTVKDELYLVTANEGDARDYDGYSEEARLGDLVLDSALFPNAAELQREENLGRLRVSTASTDVNGDGLVDRIAAFGGRSFSIWDAAGNLVFDSGDAIERITAGLLPDAFNSSGENDSFDSRSDDKGPEPEALALGEIDGRTYAFIGLERIGGVMVWDITDPRAPIFVQYANNRDFTVATEAAGDLAPEGIVFVPAADSPTGAPLLLVANEFSGTTTVWEIGE
;
A
#
# COMPACT_ATOMS: atom_id res chain seq x y z
N MET A 1 -76.68 -9.22 -33.04
CA MET A 1 -77.69 -8.25 -33.50
C MET A 1 -77.20 -6.85 -33.15
N LEU A 2 -77.05 -6.02 -34.19
CA LEU A 2 -77.13 -4.55 -34.23
C LEU A 2 -76.37 -3.73 -33.17
N THR A 3 -75.20 -3.14 -33.51
CA THR A 3 -75.01 -1.78 -34.10
C THR A 3 -75.45 -0.64 -33.17
N ARG A 4 -74.55 0.24 -32.69
CA ARG A 4 -73.95 1.47 -33.32
C ARG A 4 -74.09 2.57 -32.24
N LYS A 5 -73.24 3.59 -32.02
CA LYS A 5 -72.57 4.52 -32.96
C LYS A 5 -71.70 5.55 -32.17
N ASN A 6 -70.72 6.16 -32.89
CA ASN A 6 -69.99 7.44 -32.68
C ASN A 6 -68.78 7.40 -31.71
N LEU A 7 -67.50 7.58 -32.14
CA LEU A 7 -66.75 8.80 -32.56
C LEU A 7 -66.95 10.00 -31.60
N LEU A 8 -65.97 10.69 -31.00
CA LEU A 8 -64.58 11.01 -31.37
C LEU A 8 -63.86 11.67 -30.16
N VAL A 9 -62.52 11.55 -30.10
CA VAL A 9 -61.48 12.40 -29.40
C VAL A 9 -61.54 12.45 -27.85
N GLY A 10 -60.47 12.34 -27.07
CA GLY A 10 -59.02 12.25 -27.26
C GLY A 10 -58.38 12.75 -25.95
N ALA A 11 -57.77 11.85 -25.18
CA ALA A 11 -56.84 12.15 -24.09
C ALA A 11 -55.99 10.89 -23.88
N LEU A 12 -54.70 11.01 -24.16
CA LEU A 12 -53.69 10.00 -23.85
C LEU A 12 -53.67 9.83 -22.32
N SER A 13 -54.07 8.66 -21.84
CA SER A 13 -53.77 8.20 -20.48
C SER A 13 -52.71 7.13 -20.58
N ALA A 14 -51.62 7.35 -19.85
CA ALA A 14 -50.45 6.50 -19.74
C ALA A 14 -50.86 5.06 -19.44
N ALA A 15 -50.38 4.14 -20.28
CA ALA A 15 -50.38 2.72 -20.00
C ALA A 15 -49.27 2.43 -18.98
N LEU A 16 -49.63 1.80 -17.87
CA LEU A 16 -48.71 1.10 -16.99
C LEU A 16 -47.86 0.15 -17.82
N LEU A 17 -46.55 0.42 -17.95
CA LEU A 17 -45.57 -0.64 -18.03
C LEU A 17 -45.18 -0.98 -16.59
N ALA A 18 -45.50 -2.20 -16.18
CA ALA A 18 -44.88 -2.82 -15.03
C ALA A 18 -43.41 -3.07 -15.38
N SER A 19 -42.54 -2.14 -15.01
CA SER A 19 -41.11 -2.42 -14.86
C SER A 19 -40.99 -3.32 -13.63
N ALA A 20 -40.71 -4.61 -13.84
CA ALA A 20 -40.18 -5.43 -12.78
C ALA A 20 -38.87 -4.77 -12.34
N LEU A 21 -38.86 -4.16 -11.16
CA LEU A 21 -37.65 -3.80 -10.44
C LEU A 21 -36.92 -5.12 -10.17
N LEU A 22 -35.93 -5.42 -11.00
CA LEU A 22 -34.86 -6.33 -10.65
C LEU A 22 -34.12 -5.66 -9.48
N THR A 23 -34.47 -6.05 -8.27
CA THR A 23 -33.60 -5.85 -7.11
C THR A 23 -32.26 -6.50 -7.45
N PRO A 24 -31.12 -5.80 -7.41
CA PRO A 24 -29.84 -6.48 -7.40
C PRO A 24 -29.83 -7.32 -6.13
N THR A 25 -29.86 -8.64 -6.28
CA THR A 25 -29.49 -9.53 -5.20
C THR A 25 -28.03 -9.24 -4.91
N ALA A 26 -27.75 -8.60 -3.77
CA ALA A 26 -26.40 -8.49 -3.25
C ALA A 26 -25.82 -9.91 -3.19
N GLN A 27 -24.75 -10.11 -3.95
CA GLN A 27 -23.96 -11.32 -3.93
C GLN A 27 -23.38 -11.41 -2.51
N ALA A 28 -23.75 -12.43 -1.75
CA ALA A 28 -23.07 -12.71 -0.48
C ALA A 28 -21.58 -12.87 -0.80
N GLN A 29 -20.70 -12.24 -0.02
CA GLN A 29 -19.30 -12.65 0.01
C GLN A 29 -19.32 -14.10 0.49
N ASP A 30 -18.98 -15.02 -0.40
CA ASP A 30 -18.85 -16.43 -0.07
C ASP A 30 -17.85 -16.60 1.09
N ALA A 31 -18.03 -17.65 1.89
CA ALA A 31 -17.01 -18.11 2.83
C ALA A 31 -15.62 -18.15 2.13
N PRO A 32 -14.49 -18.04 2.86
CA PRO A 32 -13.16 -18.18 2.27
C PRO A 32 -13.16 -19.42 1.36
N PRO A 33 -12.69 -19.28 0.11
CA PRO A 33 -12.93 -20.27 -0.93
C PRO A 33 -12.48 -21.63 -0.43
N SER A 34 -13.37 -22.63 -0.52
CA SER A 34 -13.00 -24.02 -0.34
C SER A 34 -12.29 -24.48 -1.61
N LEU A 35 -11.14 -23.90 -1.93
CA LEU A 35 -10.29 -24.37 -3.02
C LEU A 35 -9.20 -25.23 -2.40
N THR A 36 -9.05 -26.46 -2.87
CA THR A 36 -7.98 -27.36 -2.49
C THR A 36 -7.15 -27.71 -3.71
N ILE A 37 -5.84 -27.56 -3.61
CA ILE A 37 -4.86 -28.10 -4.55
C ILE A 37 -4.26 -29.39 -3.97
N ARG A 38 -4.16 -30.43 -4.80
CA ARG A 38 -3.65 -31.75 -4.39
C ARG A 38 -2.85 -32.42 -5.52
N PRO A 39 -1.79 -33.17 -5.20
CA PRO A 39 -0.99 -33.82 -6.24
C PRO A 39 -1.76 -35.01 -6.82
N LEU A 40 -1.69 -35.20 -8.14
CA LEU A 40 -2.27 -36.35 -8.84
C LEU A 40 -1.22 -37.40 -9.20
N GLY A 41 -0.12 -36.96 -9.80
CA GLY A 41 0.95 -37.82 -10.29
C GLY A 41 2.17 -37.00 -10.69
N ALA A 42 3.31 -37.65 -10.84
CA ALA A 42 4.56 -37.01 -11.19
C ALA A 42 5.37 -37.87 -12.16
N TYR A 43 6.13 -37.21 -13.04
CA TYR A 43 7.24 -37.82 -13.77
C TYR A 43 8.55 -37.46 -13.04
N ALA A 44 9.50 -38.39 -13.00
CA ALA A 44 10.82 -38.17 -12.41
C ALA A 44 11.91 -38.60 -13.39
N THR A 45 12.88 -37.72 -13.65
CA THR A 45 14.04 -38.01 -14.49
C THR A 45 14.99 -39.02 -13.82
N GLY A 46 14.97 -39.04 -12.48
CA GLY A 46 15.91 -39.81 -11.66
C GLY A 46 17.27 -39.12 -11.47
N GLN A 47 17.37 -37.84 -11.85
CA GLN A 47 18.53 -36.98 -11.63
C GLN A 47 18.19 -36.00 -10.49
N LEU A 48 19.00 -36.02 -9.45
CA LEU A 48 18.87 -35.11 -8.31
C LEU A 48 19.96 -34.05 -8.42
N ASP A 49 19.63 -32.82 -8.05
CA ASP A 49 20.56 -31.68 -7.99
C ASP A 49 21.31 -31.49 -9.32
N ALA A 50 20.53 -31.46 -10.40
CA ALA A 50 21.05 -31.43 -11.77
C ALA A 50 20.26 -30.47 -12.67
N ALA A 51 19.42 -29.60 -12.09
CA ALA A 51 18.50 -28.74 -12.82
C ALA A 51 17.70 -29.53 -13.88
N ALA A 52 17.16 -30.69 -13.49
CA ALA A 52 16.63 -31.67 -14.44
C ALA A 52 15.15 -31.43 -14.80
N ALA A 53 14.53 -30.41 -14.21
CA ALA A 53 13.17 -29.96 -14.50
C ALA A 53 13.02 -28.49 -14.07
N GLU A 54 13.38 -27.56 -14.95
CA GLU A 54 13.41 -26.12 -14.67
C GLU A 54 12.10 -25.45 -15.11
N ILE A 55 11.92 -25.21 -16.42
CA ILE A 55 10.71 -24.57 -16.98
C ILE A 55 9.75 -25.59 -17.58
N VAL A 56 8.45 -25.41 -17.36
CA VAL A 56 7.38 -26.26 -17.92
C VAL A 56 6.33 -25.47 -18.70
N ALA A 57 5.99 -25.96 -19.89
CA ALA A 57 4.86 -25.46 -20.69
C ALA A 57 3.88 -26.59 -21.03
N TYR A 58 2.61 -26.25 -21.30
CA TYR A 58 1.55 -27.22 -21.58
C TYR A 58 0.88 -26.98 -22.94
N HIS A 59 0.69 -28.05 -23.72
CA HIS A 59 -0.07 -28.00 -24.97
C HIS A 59 -1.39 -28.75 -24.86
N ALA A 60 -2.49 -28.00 -24.83
CA ALA A 60 -3.86 -28.52 -24.67
C ALA A 60 -4.27 -29.53 -25.75
N GLY A 61 -3.86 -29.31 -27.01
CA GLY A 61 -4.29 -30.13 -28.14
C GLY A 61 -3.77 -31.57 -28.10
N THR A 62 -2.57 -31.77 -27.56
CA THR A 62 -1.94 -33.10 -27.40
C THR A 62 -1.94 -33.59 -25.95
N GLN A 63 -2.31 -32.74 -24.99
CA GLN A 63 -2.20 -32.98 -23.55
C GLN A 63 -0.77 -33.42 -23.19
N ARG A 64 0.20 -32.64 -23.66
CA ARG A 64 1.63 -32.85 -23.38
C ARG A 64 2.20 -31.69 -22.59
N ALA A 65 3.11 -32.01 -21.67
CA ALA A 65 3.97 -31.04 -21.01
C ALA A 65 5.35 -31.06 -21.69
N TYR A 66 5.97 -29.89 -21.80
CA TYR A 66 7.33 -29.71 -22.31
C TYR A 66 8.16 -29.15 -21.18
N VAL A 67 9.24 -29.84 -20.83
CA VAL A 67 10.04 -29.54 -19.65
C VAL A 67 11.47 -29.32 -20.09
N VAL A 68 12.03 -28.18 -19.71
CA VAL A 68 13.46 -27.91 -19.85
C VAL A 68 14.21 -28.76 -18.82
N ASN A 69 15.12 -29.59 -19.32
CA ASN A 69 15.98 -30.45 -18.51
C ASN A 69 17.44 -30.03 -18.76
N GLY A 70 17.94 -29.09 -17.97
CA GLY A 70 19.32 -28.59 -18.03
C GLY A 70 20.36 -29.68 -17.77
N GLY A 71 20.05 -30.66 -16.92
CA GLY A 71 20.94 -31.78 -16.60
C GLY A 71 21.30 -32.66 -17.80
N ASP A 72 20.30 -33.08 -18.58
CA ASP A 72 20.49 -33.85 -19.82
C ASP A 72 20.64 -32.96 -21.07
N LYS A 73 20.44 -31.64 -20.92
CA LYS A 73 20.40 -30.64 -22.01
C LYS A 73 19.35 -31.00 -23.06
N THR A 74 18.16 -31.37 -22.61
CA THR A 74 17.03 -31.77 -23.45
C THR A 74 15.79 -30.92 -23.20
N LEU A 75 14.92 -30.87 -24.21
CA LEU A 75 13.52 -30.59 -24.00
C LEU A 75 12.78 -31.93 -23.89
N ASP A 76 12.30 -32.23 -22.69
CA ASP A 76 11.55 -33.45 -22.40
C ASP A 76 10.07 -33.25 -22.79
N ILE A 77 9.53 -34.21 -23.54
CA ILE A 77 8.13 -34.21 -23.97
C ILE A 77 7.38 -35.27 -23.18
N LEU A 78 6.51 -34.86 -22.27
CA LEU A 78 5.74 -35.73 -21.37
C LEU A 78 4.29 -35.83 -21.84
N ASP A 79 3.74 -37.04 -21.87
CA ASP A 79 2.29 -37.28 -21.99
C ASP A 79 1.65 -37.09 -20.61
N VAL A 80 0.70 -36.17 -20.53
CA VAL A 80 -0.08 -35.88 -19.30
C VAL A 80 -1.58 -36.09 -19.53
N SER A 81 -1.98 -36.78 -20.61
CA SER A 81 -3.39 -37.13 -20.87
C SER A 81 -4.00 -38.03 -19.77
N ASP A 82 -3.17 -38.82 -19.08
CA ASP A 82 -3.46 -39.38 -17.76
C ASP A 82 -2.62 -38.64 -16.70
N PRO A 83 -3.17 -37.60 -16.06
CA PRO A 83 -2.41 -36.77 -15.10
C PRO A 83 -2.03 -37.54 -13.82
N THR A 84 -2.55 -38.75 -13.60
CA THR A 84 -2.15 -39.59 -12.47
C THR A 84 -0.88 -40.41 -12.76
N ALA A 85 -0.45 -40.46 -14.02
CA ALA A 85 0.75 -41.15 -14.46
C ALA A 85 1.44 -40.45 -15.65
N PRO A 86 1.97 -39.22 -15.47
CA PRO A 86 2.78 -38.55 -16.49
C PRO A 86 3.92 -39.43 -17.00
N ALA A 87 4.17 -39.44 -18.31
CA ALA A 87 5.15 -40.34 -18.91
C ALA A 87 5.96 -39.68 -20.04
N LEU A 88 7.28 -39.92 -20.05
CA LEU A 88 8.15 -39.46 -21.13
C LEU A 88 7.77 -40.11 -22.48
N VAL A 89 7.54 -39.27 -23.49
CA VAL A 89 7.26 -39.66 -24.88
C VAL A 89 8.54 -39.65 -25.70
N SER A 90 9.27 -38.53 -25.65
CA SER A 90 10.47 -38.27 -26.41
C SER A 90 11.27 -37.12 -25.80
N GLN A 91 12.51 -36.97 -26.24
CA GLN A 91 13.38 -35.87 -25.86
C GLN A 91 13.95 -35.23 -27.13
N VAL A 92 14.09 -33.91 -27.13
CA VAL A 92 14.80 -33.17 -28.17
C VAL A 92 16.15 -32.74 -27.60
N ASP A 93 17.24 -33.11 -28.25
CA ASP A 93 18.61 -32.74 -27.86
C ASP A 93 18.85 -31.25 -28.14
N MET A 94 19.05 -30.42 -27.11
CA MET A 94 19.22 -28.97 -27.26
C MET A 94 20.64 -28.58 -27.66
N THR A 95 21.62 -29.46 -27.43
CA THR A 95 23.05 -29.20 -27.73
C THR A 95 23.33 -29.04 -29.22
N GLN A 96 22.38 -29.39 -30.09
CA GLN A 96 22.46 -29.13 -31.53
C GLN A 96 22.22 -27.65 -31.89
N PHE A 97 21.65 -26.86 -30.98
CA PHE A 97 21.32 -25.45 -31.18
C PHE A 97 22.18 -24.49 -30.36
N GLY A 98 22.74 -24.95 -29.24
CA GLY A 98 23.52 -24.13 -28.32
C GLY A 98 23.91 -24.93 -27.08
N ASP A 99 23.71 -24.34 -25.90
CA ASP A 99 23.85 -25.03 -24.61
C ASP A 99 22.53 -25.71 -24.17
N ALA A 100 22.31 -25.90 -22.86
CA ALA A 100 21.02 -26.28 -22.30
C ALA A 100 19.96 -25.23 -22.66
N ALA A 101 18.73 -25.66 -22.94
CA ALA A 101 17.64 -24.68 -23.04
C ALA A 101 17.39 -24.08 -21.66
N THR A 102 16.88 -22.85 -21.64
CA THR A 102 16.55 -22.10 -20.41
C THR A 102 15.03 -21.96 -20.26
N SER A 103 14.32 -21.73 -21.36
CA SER A 103 12.87 -21.53 -21.33
C SER A 103 12.12 -22.16 -22.50
N VAL A 104 10.84 -22.48 -22.28
CA VAL A 104 9.90 -23.00 -23.28
C VAL A 104 8.51 -22.40 -23.06
N ASP A 105 7.82 -22.05 -24.15
CA ASP A 105 6.42 -21.63 -24.13
C ASP A 105 5.66 -22.17 -25.35
N VAL A 106 4.32 -22.16 -25.28
CA VAL A 106 3.40 -22.77 -26.26
C VAL A 106 2.31 -21.78 -26.67
N PHE A 107 2.12 -21.60 -27.98
CA PHE A 107 0.97 -20.87 -28.54
C PHE A 107 0.31 -21.64 -29.69
N GLY A 108 -0.91 -22.12 -29.48
CA GLY A 108 -1.54 -23.06 -30.42
C GLY A 108 -0.67 -24.31 -30.59
N ASP A 109 -0.48 -24.78 -31.83
CA ASP A 109 0.39 -25.94 -32.13
C ASP A 109 1.88 -25.57 -32.30
N LEU A 110 2.33 -24.42 -31.78
CA LEU A 110 3.71 -23.95 -31.93
C LEU A 110 4.41 -23.86 -30.58
N LEU A 111 5.62 -24.40 -30.52
CA LEU A 111 6.53 -24.25 -29.39
C LEU A 111 7.65 -23.29 -29.76
N ALA A 112 8.08 -22.48 -28.79
CA ALA A 112 9.32 -21.71 -28.84
C ALA A 112 10.20 -22.12 -27.66
N VAL A 113 11.51 -22.29 -27.90
CA VAL A 113 12.50 -22.71 -26.90
C VAL A 113 13.69 -21.76 -26.96
N ALA A 114 14.09 -21.18 -25.83
CA ALA A 114 15.26 -20.32 -25.70
C ALA A 114 16.47 -21.21 -25.43
N VAL A 115 17.54 -20.98 -26.18
CA VAL A 115 18.78 -21.76 -26.09
C VAL A 115 19.96 -20.79 -26.13
N PRO A 116 20.67 -20.59 -25.02
CA PRO A 116 21.94 -19.89 -24.99
C PRO A 116 22.98 -20.48 -25.93
N ALA A 117 23.93 -19.65 -26.37
CA ALA A 117 25.09 -20.14 -27.07
C ALA A 117 25.99 -20.96 -26.12
N ALA A 118 26.86 -21.80 -26.67
CA ALA A 118 27.81 -22.57 -25.87
C ALA A 118 28.79 -21.69 -25.06
N GLU A 119 29.02 -20.46 -25.51
CA GLU A 119 29.67 -19.40 -24.72
C GLU A 119 28.58 -18.39 -24.37
N LYS A 120 28.25 -18.23 -23.08
CA LYS A 120 27.07 -17.45 -22.64
C LYS A 120 27.03 -16.00 -23.14
N THR A 121 28.21 -15.40 -23.35
CA THR A 121 28.35 -14.03 -23.86
C THR A 121 28.07 -13.88 -25.37
N ASP A 122 27.97 -14.99 -26.11
CA ASP A 122 27.64 -14.97 -27.54
C ASP A 122 26.11 -14.96 -27.74
N PRO A 123 25.60 -14.38 -28.85
CA PRO A 123 24.18 -14.44 -29.20
C PRO A 123 23.61 -15.88 -29.21
N GLY A 124 22.53 -16.10 -28.46
CA GLY A 124 21.79 -17.35 -28.41
C GLY A 124 20.77 -17.50 -29.54
N ALA A 125 19.82 -18.41 -29.38
CA ALA A 125 18.79 -18.69 -30.37
C ALA A 125 17.43 -18.96 -29.74
N VAL A 126 16.36 -18.68 -30.50
CA VAL A 126 15.03 -19.24 -30.27
C VAL A 126 14.74 -20.28 -31.33
N VAL A 127 14.42 -21.50 -30.88
CA VAL A 127 14.12 -22.66 -31.73
C VAL A 127 12.61 -22.91 -31.71
N PHE A 128 12.00 -22.97 -32.89
CA PHE A 128 10.58 -23.21 -33.06
C PHE A 128 10.31 -24.67 -33.41
N LEU A 129 9.46 -25.34 -32.64
CA LEU A 129 9.14 -26.76 -32.80
C LEU A 129 7.64 -26.98 -33.01
N ASP A 130 7.29 -28.10 -33.64
CA ASP A 130 5.93 -28.65 -33.56
C ASP A 130 5.74 -29.48 -32.28
N PRO A 131 4.50 -29.91 -31.93
CA PRO A 131 4.23 -30.66 -30.71
C PRO A 131 4.88 -32.05 -30.63
N ASP A 132 5.42 -32.56 -31.74
CA ASP A 132 6.18 -33.82 -31.79
C ASP A 132 7.70 -33.58 -31.65
N GLY A 133 8.11 -32.32 -31.45
CA GLY A 133 9.51 -31.92 -31.28
C GLY A 133 10.26 -31.71 -32.60
N ALA A 134 9.56 -31.63 -33.74
CA ALA A 134 10.20 -31.39 -35.02
C ALA A 134 10.51 -29.90 -35.22
N VAL A 135 11.75 -29.59 -35.62
CA VAL A 135 12.19 -28.21 -35.86
C VAL A 135 11.50 -27.61 -37.08
N LEU A 136 10.88 -26.46 -36.88
CA LEU A 136 10.18 -25.68 -37.90
C LEU A 136 11.01 -24.47 -38.35
N ALA A 137 11.66 -23.77 -37.41
CA ALA A 137 12.50 -22.61 -37.67
C ALA A 137 13.47 -22.36 -36.50
N GLN A 138 14.47 -21.51 -36.74
CA GLN A 138 15.40 -21.00 -35.73
C GLN A 138 15.79 -19.58 -36.11
N VAL A 139 15.92 -18.70 -35.13
CA VAL A 139 16.41 -17.33 -35.29
C VAL A 139 17.43 -17.00 -34.20
N ALA A 140 18.42 -16.15 -34.52
CA ALA A 140 19.35 -15.64 -33.52
C ALA A 140 18.72 -14.52 -32.66
N VAL A 141 19.04 -14.50 -31.36
CA VAL A 141 18.57 -13.51 -30.38
C VAL A 141 19.76 -12.92 -29.60
N GLY A 142 19.53 -12.24 -28.47
CA GLY A 142 20.58 -11.67 -27.64
C GLY A 142 21.45 -12.72 -26.94
N ALA A 143 22.46 -12.27 -26.18
CA ALA A 143 23.32 -13.15 -25.40
C ALA A 143 22.57 -13.64 -24.14
N LEU A 144 22.76 -14.92 -23.80
CA LEU A 144 22.07 -15.59 -22.67
C LEU A 144 20.55 -15.33 -22.65
N PRO A 145 19.78 -15.79 -23.67
CA PRO A 145 18.32 -15.76 -23.61
C PRO A 145 17.85 -16.66 -22.48
N ASP A 146 17.25 -16.08 -21.46
CA ASP A 146 16.88 -16.78 -20.24
C ASP A 146 15.40 -17.17 -20.28
N MET A 147 14.50 -16.22 -20.09
CA MET A 147 13.06 -16.46 -20.26
C MET A 147 12.56 -16.16 -21.68
N LEU A 148 11.52 -16.87 -22.11
CA LEU A 148 10.71 -16.48 -23.27
C LEU A 148 9.20 -16.59 -23.00
N THR A 149 8.42 -15.80 -23.74
CA THR A 149 6.95 -15.94 -23.74
C THR A 149 6.31 -15.47 -25.04
N PHE A 150 5.16 -16.03 -25.39
CA PHE A 150 4.29 -15.50 -26.44
C PHE A 150 3.45 -14.32 -25.95
N THR A 151 3.21 -13.34 -26.81
CA THR A 151 2.15 -12.35 -26.51
C THR A 151 0.77 -13.02 -26.51
N PRO A 152 -0.20 -12.54 -25.71
CA PRO A 152 -1.54 -13.13 -25.65
C PRO A 152 -2.25 -13.30 -27.01
N ASP A 153 -1.96 -12.42 -27.98
CA ASP A 153 -2.48 -12.50 -29.34
C ASP A 153 -1.67 -13.38 -30.31
N GLY A 154 -0.54 -13.94 -29.85
CA GLY A 154 0.40 -14.76 -30.61
C GLY A 154 1.21 -14.01 -31.68
N ARG A 155 1.17 -12.67 -31.67
CA ARG A 155 1.84 -11.84 -32.67
C ARG A 155 3.34 -11.80 -32.49
N TYR A 156 3.84 -11.85 -31.25
CA TYR A 156 5.25 -11.81 -30.95
C TYR A 156 5.66 -12.99 -30.05
N VAL A 157 6.91 -13.42 -30.21
CA VAL A 157 7.65 -14.14 -29.16
C VAL A 157 8.67 -13.17 -28.59
N LEU A 158 8.72 -13.06 -27.28
CA LEU A 158 9.64 -12.22 -26.53
C LEU A 158 10.65 -13.12 -25.84
N THR A 159 11.91 -12.71 -25.78
CA THR A 159 12.90 -13.35 -24.92
C THR A 159 13.75 -12.30 -24.24
N ALA A 160 13.88 -12.42 -22.93
CA ALA A 160 14.77 -11.64 -22.10
C ALA A 160 16.17 -12.26 -22.25
N ASN A 161 17.14 -11.42 -22.56
CA ASN A 161 18.51 -11.84 -22.82
C ASN A 161 19.34 -11.12 -21.77
N GLU A 162 19.74 -11.84 -20.74
CA GLU A 162 20.44 -11.31 -19.56
C GLU A 162 21.65 -10.48 -19.99
N GLY A 163 22.44 -11.01 -20.93
CA GLY A 163 23.67 -10.36 -21.34
C GLY A 163 24.76 -10.43 -20.26
N GLU A 164 24.70 -11.43 -19.38
CA GLU A 164 25.66 -11.60 -18.28
C GLU A 164 27.13 -11.64 -18.78
N PRO A 165 28.06 -10.98 -18.08
CA PRO A 165 29.48 -11.06 -18.37
C PRO A 165 30.05 -12.45 -18.11
N ASN A 166 31.20 -12.76 -18.72
CA ASN A 166 31.96 -13.95 -18.36
C ASN A 166 32.63 -13.79 -16.98
N ASP A 167 33.02 -14.90 -16.33
CA ASP A 167 33.49 -14.92 -14.93
C ASP A 167 34.60 -13.91 -14.61
N ASP A 168 35.53 -13.65 -15.55
CA ASP A 168 36.64 -12.70 -15.37
C ASP A 168 36.34 -11.26 -15.82
N TYR A 169 35.08 -10.99 -16.19
CA TYR A 169 34.55 -9.70 -16.65
C TYR A 169 35.27 -9.12 -17.87
N SER A 170 35.93 -9.95 -18.68
CA SER A 170 36.66 -9.50 -19.87
C SER A 170 35.77 -9.33 -21.11
N VAL A 171 34.61 -9.98 -21.13
CA VAL A 171 33.56 -9.86 -22.14
C VAL A 171 32.23 -9.67 -21.42
N ASP A 172 31.58 -8.55 -21.68
CA ASP A 172 30.37 -8.08 -20.99
C ASP A 172 29.38 -7.57 -22.05
N PRO A 173 28.46 -8.42 -22.54
CA PRO A 173 27.45 -8.02 -23.52
C PRO A 173 26.45 -7.01 -22.93
N GLU A 174 25.65 -6.36 -23.79
CA GLU A 174 24.52 -5.56 -23.31
C GLU A 174 23.31 -6.49 -23.12
N GLY A 175 22.62 -6.37 -21.99
CA GLY A 175 21.31 -6.99 -21.77
C GLY A 175 20.27 -6.44 -22.75
N SER A 176 19.26 -7.23 -23.07
CA SER A 176 18.22 -6.82 -24.04
C SER A 176 16.97 -7.69 -24.05
N VAL A 177 15.91 -7.23 -24.72
CA VAL A 177 14.73 -8.03 -25.03
C VAL A 177 14.62 -8.21 -26.54
N SER A 178 14.59 -9.46 -27.01
CA SER A 178 14.41 -9.78 -28.41
C SER A 178 12.93 -10.04 -28.70
N ILE A 179 12.41 -9.40 -29.75
CA ILE A 179 11.00 -9.38 -30.15
C ILE A 179 10.89 -9.97 -31.56
N ILE A 180 10.36 -11.19 -31.65
CA ILE A 180 10.26 -11.99 -32.88
C ILE A 180 8.86 -11.80 -33.47
N ASP A 181 8.76 -11.20 -34.65
CA ASP A 181 7.47 -10.99 -35.34
C ASP A 181 6.96 -12.26 -36.02
N MET A 182 5.83 -12.77 -35.54
CA MET A 182 5.18 -14.00 -36.00
C MET A 182 4.16 -13.78 -37.12
N SER A 183 3.93 -12.54 -37.55
CA SER A 183 2.87 -12.19 -38.53
C SER A 183 3.04 -12.84 -39.91
N GLY A 184 4.29 -13.20 -40.27
CA GLY A 184 4.59 -13.95 -41.50
C GLY A 184 4.35 -15.47 -41.40
N GLY A 185 4.10 -15.98 -40.18
CA GLY A 185 4.05 -17.40 -39.85
C GLY A 185 5.44 -18.03 -39.69
N VAL A 186 5.52 -19.13 -38.92
CA VAL A 186 6.78 -19.79 -38.54
C VAL A 186 7.70 -20.15 -39.72
N ALA A 187 7.12 -20.59 -40.84
CA ALA A 187 7.90 -20.99 -42.03
C ALA A 187 8.59 -19.81 -42.75
N ALA A 188 8.21 -18.57 -42.43
CA ALA A 188 8.81 -17.36 -42.97
C ALA A 188 9.82 -16.70 -42.03
N LEU A 189 10.02 -17.25 -40.83
CA LEU A 189 10.96 -16.70 -39.86
C LEU A 189 12.40 -16.75 -40.35
N SER A 190 13.14 -15.72 -40.00
CA SER A 190 14.57 -15.56 -40.20
C SER A 190 15.09 -14.53 -39.20
N ASP A 191 16.40 -14.32 -39.13
CA ASP A 191 16.96 -13.27 -38.26
C ASP A 191 16.39 -11.87 -38.55
N ALA A 192 15.86 -11.63 -39.77
CA ALA A 192 15.19 -10.36 -40.11
C ALA A 192 13.82 -10.18 -39.44
N SER A 193 13.27 -11.23 -38.82
CA SER A 193 12.04 -11.18 -38.04
C SER A 193 12.27 -10.71 -36.60
N VAL A 194 13.54 -10.63 -36.15
CA VAL A 194 13.92 -10.27 -34.79
C VAL A 194 14.21 -8.77 -34.72
N ARG A 195 13.62 -8.10 -33.74
CA ARG A 195 13.98 -6.74 -33.32
C ARG A 195 14.47 -6.80 -31.89
N THR A 196 15.37 -5.90 -31.51
CA THR A 196 15.96 -5.86 -30.16
C THR A 196 15.60 -4.55 -29.49
N ALA A 197 14.96 -4.63 -28.33
CA ALA A 197 14.83 -3.53 -27.38
C ALA A 197 16.03 -3.61 -26.43
N GLY A 198 16.96 -2.66 -26.53
CA GLY A 198 18.15 -2.60 -25.69
C GLY A 198 18.16 -1.39 -24.76
N PHE A 199 19.13 -1.34 -23.85
CA PHE A 199 19.22 -0.31 -22.80
C PHE A 199 20.20 0.82 -23.11
N ALA A 200 20.80 0.86 -24.31
CA ALA A 200 21.81 1.87 -24.65
C ALA A 200 21.36 3.33 -24.46
N ALA A 201 20.05 3.61 -24.50
CA ALA A 201 19.49 4.94 -24.23
C ALA A 201 19.70 5.39 -22.77
N PHE A 202 19.91 4.46 -21.84
CA PHE A 202 20.06 4.71 -20.41
C PHE A 202 21.53 4.92 -19.99
N ASN A 203 22.51 4.64 -20.87
CA ASN A 203 23.94 4.80 -20.57
C ASN A 203 24.34 6.21 -20.12
N ASP A 204 23.66 7.23 -20.64
CA ASP A 204 23.88 8.64 -20.32
C ASP A 204 22.71 9.26 -19.52
N ALA A 205 21.73 8.45 -19.11
CA ALA A 205 20.55 8.93 -18.40
C ALA A 205 20.81 9.09 -16.89
N GLU A 206 20.10 10.01 -16.25
CA GLU A 206 20.02 10.06 -14.80
C GLU A 206 19.00 9.02 -14.34
N LEU A 207 19.47 7.99 -13.65
CA LEU A 207 18.64 6.91 -13.12
C LEU A 207 18.20 7.21 -11.70
N ASP A 208 17.10 6.59 -11.28
CA ASP A 208 16.75 6.55 -9.87
C ASP A 208 17.86 5.82 -9.08
N ALA A 209 18.29 6.40 -7.96
CA ALA A 209 19.36 5.85 -7.14
C ALA A 209 19.01 4.51 -6.48
N GLN A 210 17.74 4.10 -6.51
CA GLN A 210 17.29 2.78 -6.06
C GLN A 210 17.55 1.68 -7.09
N ILE A 211 17.81 2.02 -8.36
CA ILE A 211 18.24 1.06 -9.38
C ILE A 211 19.73 0.80 -9.20
N ARG A 212 20.09 -0.46 -8.99
CA ARG A 212 21.48 -0.84 -8.70
C ARG A 212 22.26 -0.96 -10.00
N ILE A 213 23.35 -0.20 -10.11
CA ILE A 213 24.34 -0.28 -11.19
C ILE A 213 25.72 -0.31 -10.54
N TYR A 214 26.40 -1.45 -10.59
CA TYR A 214 27.58 -1.72 -9.75
C TYR A 214 28.63 -2.68 -10.37
N GLY A 215 28.40 -3.13 -11.60
CA GLY A 215 29.33 -3.89 -12.41
C GLY A 215 30.63 -3.13 -12.70
N PRO A 216 31.79 -3.80 -12.64
CA PRO A 216 33.10 -3.16 -12.73
C PRO A 216 33.39 -2.60 -14.13
N ASN A 217 33.30 -1.28 -14.27
CA ASN A 217 33.50 -0.54 -15.53
C ASN A 217 32.44 -0.84 -16.61
N ALA A 218 31.29 -1.38 -16.21
CA ALA A 218 30.15 -1.59 -17.10
C ALA A 218 29.48 -0.25 -17.46
N THR A 219 28.90 -0.18 -18.65
CA THR A 219 27.86 0.81 -18.95
C THR A 219 26.54 0.35 -18.33
N VAL A 220 25.57 1.25 -18.16
CA VAL A 220 24.23 0.88 -17.66
C VAL A 220 23.64 -0.26 -18.47
N ALA A 221 23.77 -0.23 -19.80
CA ALA A 221 23.22 -1.25 -20.68
C ALA A 221 23.88 -2.63 -20.55
N GLN A 222 25.12 -2.68 -20.06
CA GLN A 222 25.81 -3.94 -19.76
C GLN A 222 25.46 -4.44 -18.35
N ASP A 223 25.22 -3.53 -17.41
CA ASP A 223 24.89 -3.87 -16.02
C ASP A 223 23.46 -4.37 -15.83
N LEU A 224 22.55 -3.95 -16.71
CA LEU A 224 21.14 -4.33 -16.67
C LEU A 224 20.98 -5.73 -17.26
N GLU A 225 20.56 -6.69 -16.43
CA GLU A 225 20.40 -8.11 -16.75
C GLU A 225 18.90 -8.48 -16.73
N PRO A 226 18.21 -8.61 -17.89
CA PRO A 226 16.79 -8.97 -17.93
C PRO A 226 16.55 -10.47 -17.85
N GLU A 227 15.59 -10.89 -17.02
CA GLU A 227 15.28 -12.30 -16.74
C GLU A 227 13.87 -12.71 -17.16
N TYR A 228 12.81 -12.32 -16.44
CA TYR A 228 11.43 -12.75 -16.74
C TYR A 228 10.57 -11.67 -17.35
N ILE A 229 9.61 -12.08 -18.20
CA ILE A 229 8.71 -11.18 -18.95
C ILE A 229 7.24 -11.42 -18.61
N ALA A 230 6.53 -10.37 -18.20
CA ALA A 230 5.07 -10.34 -18.19
C ALA A 230 4.54 -9.45 -19.34
N VAL A 231 3.52 -9.91 -20.05
CA VAL A 231 2.92 -9.17 -21.18
C VAL A 231 1.55 -8.63 -20.80
N SER A 232 1.27 -7.37 -21.15
CA SER A 232 -0.06 -6.78 -20.97
C SER A 232 -1.12 -7.56 -21.77
N PRO A 233 -2.36 -7.72 -21.26
CA PRO A 233 -3.39 -8.49 -21.96
C PRO A 233 -3.73 -8.01 -23.39
N ASP A 234 -3.48 -6.75 -23.70
CA ASP A 234 -3.66 -6.16 -25.03
C ASP A 234 -2.45 -6.36 -25.98
N SER A 235 -1.40 -7.04 -25.52
CA SER A 235 -0.20 -7.39 -26.29
C SER A 235 0.60 -6.18 -26.81
N THR A 236 0.52 -5.02 -26.13
CA THR A 236 1.26 -3.81 -26.54
C THR A 236 2.49 -3.53 -25.70
N THR A 237 2.49 -3.95 -24.43
CA THR A 237 3.52 -3.62 -23.46
C THR A 237 4.02 -4.89 -22.79
N ALA A 238 5.33 -4.98 -22.56
CA ALA A 238 5.92 -6.00 -21.71
C ALA A 238 6.63 -5.36 -20.51
N PHE A 239 6.66 -6.07 -19.40
CA PHE A 239 7.35 -5.72 -18.16
C PHE A 239 8.38 -6.81 -17.90
N VAL A 240 9.63 -6.41 -17.68
CA VAL A 240 10.75 -7.35 -17.58
C VAL A 240 11.47 -7.15 -16.26
N THR A 241 11.69 -8.22 -15.51
CA THR A 241 12.48 -8.17 -14.27
C THR A 241 13.95 -7.90 -14.59
N LEU A 242 14.59 -7.13 -13.71
CA LEU A 242 16.02 -6.84 -13.71
C LEU A 242 16.50 -7.13 -12.28
N GLN A 243 16.66 -8.41 -11.95
CA GLN A 243 16.60 -8.88 -10.57
C GLN A 243 17.76 -8.31 -9.75
N GLU A 244 19.01 -8.45 -10.21
CA GLU A 244 20.22 -7.89 -9.61
C GLU A 244 20.18 -6.37 -9.52
N ASN A 245 19.45 -5.74 -10.44
CA ASN A 245 19.31 -4.28 -10.46
C ASN A 245 18.17 -3.78 -9.55
N ASN A 246 17.36 -4.69 -9.01
CA ASN A 246 16.16 -4.43 -8.20
C ASN A 246 15.18 -3.46 -8.91
N ALA A 247 14.90 -3.74 -10.19
CA ALA A 247 14.11 -2.88 -11.06
C ALA A 247 13.23 -3.68 -12.04
N LEU A 248 12.31 -2.99 -12.71
CA LEU A 248 11.57 -3.49 -13.87
C LEU A 248 11.86 -2.62 -15.10
N ALA A 249 11.96 -3.24 -16.28
CA ALA A 249 11.97 -2.56 -17.57
C ALA A 249 10.59 -2.60 -18.22
N VAL A 250 10.10 -1.46 -18.71
CA VAL A 250 8.87 -1.36 -19.51
C VAL A 250 9.23 -1.30 -20.99
N VAL A 251 8.66 -2.20 -21.79
CA VAL A 251 8.98 -2.38 -23.21
C VAL A 251 7.76 -2.10 -24.09
N ASP A 252 7.90 -1.17 -25.02
CA ASP A 252 6.95 -0.97 -26.12
C ASP A 252 7.22 -2.00 -27.23
N LEU A 253 6.29 -2.96 -27.37
CA LEU A 253 6.46 -4.07 -28.31
C LEU A 253 6.34 -3.63 -29.78
N ALA A 254 5.56 -2.59 -30.06
CA ALA A 254 5.37 -2.08 -31.41
C ALA A 254 6.66 -1.41 -31.92
N ASN A 255 7.35 -0.68 -31.05
CA ASN A 255 8.57 0.04 -31.41
C ASN A 255 9.86 -0.75 -31.12
N ALA A 256 9.79 -1.82 -30.33
CA ALA A 256 10.96 -2.54 -29.80
C ALA A 256 11.91 -1.60 -29.05
N GLU A 257 11.35 -0.93 -28.04
CA GLU A 257 12.06 0.07 -27.24
C GLU A 257 11.77 -0.15 -25.76
N VAL A 258 12.82 -0.14 -24.94
CA VAL A 258 12.67 0.00 -23.48
C VAL A 258 12.37 1.46 -23.20
N THR A 259 11.16 1.76 -22.73
CA THR A 259 10.69 3.14 -22.54
C THR A 259 10.99 3.68 -21.15
N THR A 260 11.08 2.81 -20.15
CA THR A 260 11.18 3.20 -18.74
C THR A 260 11.83 2.10 -17.91
N LEU A 261 12.61 2.51 -16.91
CA LEU A 261 13.08 1.66 -15.82
C LEU A 261 12.36 2.08 -14.54
N LEU A 262 11.78 1.13 -13.82
CA LEU A 262 11.01 1.34 -12.60
C LEU A 262 11.78 0.76 -11.42
N PRO A 263 12.22 1.56 -10.43
CA PRO A 263 12.85 1.04 -9.23
C PRO A 263 11.82 0.29 -8.37
N LEU A 264 12.20 -0.84 -7.78
CA LEU A 264 11.33 -1.58 -6.86
C LEU A 264 11.47 -1.13 -5.40
N GLY A 265 12.52 -0.37 -5.08
CA GLY A 265 12.76 0.14 -3.73
C GLY A 265 13.11 -0.97 -2.73
N PHE A 266 12.78 -0.77 -1.46
CA PHE A 266 13.13 -1.69 -0.38
C PHE A 266 11.89 -2.05 0.44
N LYS A 267 11.84 -3.30 0.89
CA LYS A 267 10.97 -3.75 1.96
C LYS A 267 11.60 -3.44 3.32
N HIS A 268 10.84 -2.83 4.20
CA HIS A 268 11.31 -2.35 5.50
C HIS A 268 10.84 -3.25 6.64
N PHE A 269 11.77 -3.97 7.27
CA PHE A 269 11.45 -4.90 8.37
C PHE A 269 11.42 -4.22 9.76
N ASP A 270 11.61 -2.91 9.84
CA ASP A 270 11.60 -2.14 11.09
C ASP A 270 10.23 -1.55 11.44
N ALA A 271 9.27 -1.65 10.53
CA ALA A 271 7.90 -1.17 10.70
C ALA A 271 6.88 -2.17 10.14
N PRO A 272 5.65 -2.21 10.69
CA PRO A 272 4.53 -2.94 10.11
C PRO A 272 4.26 -2.54 8.65
N VAL A 273 3.75 -3.46 7.83
CA VAL A 273 3.23 -3.14 6.49
C VAL A 273 1.80 -2.66 6.64
N ALA A 274 1.52 -1.44 6.18
CA ALA A 274 0.19 -0.88 6.23
C ALA A 274 -0.60 -1.21 4.95
N THR A 275 -1.80 -1.74 5.10
CA THR A 275 -2.78 -1.90 4.01
C THR A 275 -4.00 -1.02 4.26
N LEU A 276 -4.70 -0.60 3.21
CA LEU A 276 -5.84 0.29 3.29
C LEU A 276 -7.06 -0.29 2.57
N GLU A 277 -8.15 -0.45 3.31
CA GLU A 277 -9.50 -0.64 2.77
C GLU A 277 -10.24 0.70 2.78
N ARG A 278 -11.01 1.04 1.74
CA ARG A 278 -11.72 2.32 1.62
C ARG A 278 -13.22 2.09 1.44
N TYR A 279 -14.02 2.78 2.24
CA TYR A 279 -15.46 2.66 2.26
C TYR A 279 -16.11 4.03 2.06
N GLU A 280 -16.63 4.30 0.86
CA GLU A 280 -17.31 5.56 0.56
C GLU A 280 -18.70 5.62 1.23
N ILE A 281 -19.00 6.75 1.86
CA ILE A 281 -20.31 7.04 2.46
C ILE A 281 -21.15 7.81 1.44
N ALA A 282 -21.69 7.11 0.44
CA ALA A 282 -22.44 7.74 -0.65
C ALA A 282 -23.86 8.19 -0.26
N ASP A 283 -24.57 7.37 0.53
CA ASP A 283 -25.97 7.59 0.90
C ASP A 283 -26.10 8.55 2.10
N ARG A 284 -25.96 9.85 1.84
CA ARG A 284 -25.95 10.91 2.87
C ARG A 284 -27.30 11.65 2.93
N PRO A 285 -27.85 11.90 4.12
CA PRO A 285 -29.09 12.67 4.26
C PRO A 285 -28.86 14.15 3.93
N VAL A 286 -29.91 14.82 3.45
CA VAL A 286 -29.92 16.29 3.28
C VAL A 286 -29.89 16.94 4.65
N LEU A 287 -28.85 17.71 4.90
CA LEU A 287 -28.63 18.48 6.12
C LEU A 287 -29.43 19.79 6.12
N GLY A 288 -29.50 20.44 4.96
CA GLY A 288 -30.26 21.68 4.80
C GLY A 288 -30.44 22.08 3.33
N VAL A 289 -31.21 23.13 3.11
CA VAL A 289 -31.47 23.68 1.77
C VAL A 289 -31.20 25.16 1.79
N THR A 290 -30.39 25.64 0.85
CA THR A 290 -30.07 27.07 0.72
C THR A 290 -31.32 27.90 0.41
N ALA A 291 -31.23 29.22 0.61
CA ALA A 291 -32.32 30.14 0.23
C ALA A 291 -32.70 30.06 -1.27
N THR A 292 -31.77 29.59 -2.11
CA THR A 292 -31.94 29.41 -3.56
C THR A 292 -32.43 28.00 -3.96
N GLY A 293 -32.54 27.07 -3.00
CA GLY A 293 -33.06 25.72 -3.22
C GLY A 293 -32.02 24.64 -3.49
N GLN A 294 -30.73 24.91 -3.24
CA GLN A 294 -29.67 23.90 -3.36
C GLN A 294 -29.65 23.04 -2.10
N GLU A 295 -29.66 21.71 -2.24
CA GLU A 295 -29.55 20.77 -1.12
C GLU A 295 -28.09 20.67 -0.69
N ILE A 296 -27.84 20.72 0.62
CA ILE A 296 -26.54 20.43 1.24
C ILE A 296 -26.66 19.09 1.94
N LEU A 297 -25.77 18.16 1.63
CA LEU A 297 -25.73 16.84 2.25
C LEU A 297 -24.96 16.88 3.57
N LEU A 298 -25.21 15.89 4.44
CA LEU A 298 -24.38 15.67 5.62
C LEU A 298 -22.93 15.43 5.17
N GLY A 299 -22.00 16.14 5.79
CA GLY A 299 -20.57 16.05 5.51
C GLY A 299 -19.80 16.90 6.52
N GLY A 300 -18.61 17.37 6.17
CA GLY A 300 -17.81 18.18 7.09
C GLY A 300 -17.26 17.37 8.26
N PHE A 301 -16.87 16.11 8.03
CA PHE A 301 -16.47 15.22 9.12
C PHE A 301 -15.03 15.45 9.54
N SER A 302 -14.83 15.92 10.77
CA SER A 302 -13.50 16.09 11.36
C SER A 302 -13.11 14.86 12.20
N GLY A 303 -13.32 14.86 13.52
CA GLY A 303 -12.78 13.84 14.42
C GLY A 303 -13.43 12.45 14.30
N LEU A 304 -12.73 11.41 14.77
CA LEU A 304 -13.24 10.03 14.76
C LEU A 304 -12.95 9.28 16.07
N PHE A 305 -13.95 8.56 16.58
CA PHE A 305 -13.81 7.68 17.74
C PHE A 305 -14.40 6.30 17.47
N TYR A 306 -13.70 5.24 17.88
CA TYR A 306 -14.19 3.86 17.78
C TYR A 306 -14.91 3.44 19.08
N GLU A 307 -16.21 3.15 19.00
CA GLU A 307 -17.01 2.72 20.16
C GLU A 307 -16.87 1.23 20.47
N GLY A 308 -16.49 0.42 19.48
CA GLY A 308 -16.47 -1.03 19.59
C GLY A 308 -17.20 -1.72 18.44
N MET A 309 -17.47 -3.00 18.62
CA MET A 309 -18.17 -3.84 17.65
C MET A 309 -19.58 -4.16 18.17
N ASP A 310 -20.59 -4.11 17.30
CA ASP A 310 -21.95 -4.53 17.66
C ASP A 310 -22.11 -6.07 17.64
N ASP A 311 -23.25 -6.56 18.12
CA ASP A 311 -23.55 -8.00 18.17
C ASP A 311 -23.56 -8.69 16.79
N SER A 312 -23.60 -7.93 15.70
CA SER A 312 -23.58 -8.43 14.31
C SER A 312 -22.18 -8.43 13.71
N GLY A 313 -21.16 -7.97 14.45
CA GLY A 313 -19.79 -7.90 13.96
C GLY A 313 -19.44 -6.60 13.24
N ARG A 314 -20.29 -5.56 13.30
CA ARG A 314 -20.05 -4.28 12.63
C ARG A 314 -19.24 -3.35 13.52
N TYR A 315 -18.26 -2.64 12.95
CA TYR A 315 -17.52 -1.61 13.65
C TYR A 315 -18.40 -0.38 13.84
N ILE A 316 -18.45 0.14 15.07
CA ILE A 316 -19.24 1.33 15.42
C ILE A 316 -18.28 2.50 15.67
N PHE A 317 -18.49 3.58 14.92
CA PHE A 317 -17.72 4.80 15.03
C PHE A 317 -18.61 5.98 15.40
N VAL A 318 -18.00 7.01 15.97
CA VAL A 318 -18.58 8.33 16.20
C VAL A 318 -17.71 9.35 15.50
N THR A 319 -18.33 10.21 14.70
CA THR A 319 -17.73 11.42 14.14
C THR A 319 -18.68 12.60 14.38
N HIS A 320 -18.40 13.78 13.86
CA HIS A 320 -19.30 14.92 13.91
C HIS A 320 -19.05 15.83 12.70
N THR A 321 -20.02 16.69 12.42
CA THR A 321 -19.82 17.81 11.49
C THR A 321 -19.00 18.91 12.16
N ASP A 322 -18.21 19.66 11.40
CA ASP A 322 -17.52 20.90 11.80
C ASP A 322 -18.51 22.10 11.97
N ARG A 323 -18.05 23.34 11.75
CA ARG A 323 -18.85 24.59 11.74
C ARG A 323 -19.95 24.67 10.67
N GLY A 324 -20.02 23.76 9.70
CA GLY A 324 -21.02 23.79 8.65
C GLY A 324 -20.55 24.38 7.32
N PRO A 325 -21.40 24.29 6.28
CA PRO A 325 -21.04 24.62 4.91
C PRO A 325 -20.67 26.11 4.72
N ASN A 326 -19.43 26.36 4.26
CA ASN A 326 -18.94 27.68 3.93
C ASN A 326 -18.04 27.72 2.68
N PRO A 327 -18.27 28.65 1.72
CA PRO A 327 -17.32 28.92 0.64
C PRO A 327 -16.07 29.68 1.14
N GLU A 328 -15.16 29.99 0.21
CA GLU A 328 -14.00 30.83 0.48
C GLU A 328 -14.37 32.23 1.00
N PRO A 329 -13.55 32.85 1.87
CA PRO A 329 -13.76 34.22 2.31
C PRO A 329 -13.73 35.21 1.15
N VAL A 330 -14.61 36.20 1.20
CA VAL A 330 -14.71 37.25 0.18
C VAL A 330 -14.99 38.60 0.83
N ASP A 331 -14.36 39.66 0.30
CA ASP A 331 -14.66 41.04 0.66
C ASP A 331 -16.02 41.45 0.07
N VAL A 332 -17.09 41.37 0.89
CA VAL A 332 -18.47 41.60 0.41
C VAL A 332 -18.85 43.07 0.36
N ASP A 333 -18.13 43.93 1.09
CA ASP A 333 -18.44 45.36 1.20
C ASP A 333 -17.36 46.30 0.62
N ASN A 334 -16.29 45.73 0.06
CA ASN A 334 -15.11 46.40 -0.51
C ASN A 334 -14.32 47.23 0.51
N ASP A 335 -14.29 46.83 1.78
CA ASP A 335 -13.50 47.48 2.83
C ASP A 335 -12.03 46.99 2.88
N GLY A 336 -11.70 45.94 2.11
CA GLY A 336 -10.39 45.30 2.04
C GLY A 336 -10.17 44.21 3.08
N VAL A 337 -11.21 43.79 3.80
CA VAL A 337 -11.25 42.64 4.71
C VAL A 337 -12.17 41.59 4.10
N ASN A 338 -11.78 40.31 4.17
CA ASN A 338 -12.66 39.25 3.72
C ASN A 338 -13.60 38.82 4.85
N GLU A 339 -14.87 38.60 4.51
CA GLU A 339 -15.90 38.01 5.36
C GLU A 339 -16.11 36.52 5.01
N ARG A 340 -16.51 35.71 6.00
CA ARG A 340 -16.79 34.29 5.85
C ARG A 340 -18.28 34.07 5.56
N PRO A 341 -18.66 33.54 4.38
CA PRO A 341 -20.05 33.27 4.06
C PRO A 341 -20.52 31.95 4.68
N PHE A 342 -21.71 31.95 5.29
CA PHE A 342 -22.37 30.75 5.81
C PHE A 342 -23.56 30.38 4.94
N VAL A 343 -23.52 29.18 4.37
CA VAL A 343 -24.57 28.67 3.48
C VAL A 343 -25.86 28.41 4.24
N LEU A 344 -25.72 27.87 5.46
CA LEU A 344 -26.80 27.57 6.38
C LEU A 344 -26.55 28.31 7.71
N PRO A 345 -26.96 29.58 7.86
CA PRO A 345 -26.68 30.37 9.08
C PRO A 345 -27.26 29.78 10.37
N ASP A 346 -28.34 29.01 10.28
CA ASP A 346 -28.96 28.30 11.41
C ASP A 346 -28.45 26.86 11.56
N PHE A 347 -27.33 26.51 10.91
CA PHE A 347 -26.74 25.18 10.98
C PHE A 347 -26.37 24.81 12.42
N GLN A 348 -26.81 23.61 12.82
CA GLN A 348 -26.49 23.02 14.11
C GLN A 348 -25.49 21.88 13.88
N PRO A 349 -24.28 21.95 14.46
CA PRO A 349 -23.36 20.82 14.43
C PRO A 349 -23.98 19.57 15.08
N VAL A 350 -23.72 18.41 14.48
CA VAL A 350 -24.27 17.12 14.92
C VAL A 350 -23.15 16.10 15.12
N ILE A 351 -23.26 15.30 16.20
CA ILE A 351 -22.51 14.06 16.34
C ILE A 351 -23.20 12.99 15.49
N VAL A 352 -22.43 12.21 14.73
CA VAL A 352 -22.90 11.18 13.82
C VAL A 352 -22.35 9.83 14.25
N ARG A 353 -23.23 8.84 14.45
CA ARG A 353 -22.82 7.45 14.71
C ARG A 353 -22.90 6.64 13.43
N LEU A 354 -21.81 5.96 13.10
CA LEU A 354 -21.63 5.17 11.89
C LEU A 354 -21.48 3.69 12.25
N ALA A 355 -22.02 2.80 11.42
CA ALA A 355 -21.72 1.37 11.45
C ALA A 355 -21.09 0.94 10.13
N LEU A 356 -19.87 0.45 10.18
CA LEU A 356 -19.22 -0.24 9.07
C LEU A 356 -19.46 -1.74 9.21
N ASP A 357 -20.08 -2.35 8.21
CA ASP A 357 -20.07 -3.80 8.03
C ASP A 357 -18.79 -4.20 7.28
N PRO A 358 -17.80 -4.82 7.96
CA PRO A 358 -16.52 -5.14 7.32
C PRO A 358 -16.62 -6.31 6.32
N VAL A 359 -17.74 -7.03 6.27
CA VAL A 359 -17.96 -8.12 5.30
C VAL A 359 -18.60 -7.55 4.04
N VAL A 360 -19.65 -6.73 4.19
CA VAL A 360 -20.37 -6.19 3.03
C VAL A 360 -19.72 -4.92 2.50
N GLY A 361 -18.89 -4.23 3.31
CA GLY A 361 -18.28 -2.95 2.98
C GLY A 361 -19.26 -1.79 2.96
N ALA A 362 -20.39 -1.90 3.66
CA ALA A 362 -21.40 -0.86 3.73
C ALA A 362 -21.23 -0.02 5.00
N VAL A 363 -21.28 1.31 4.86
CA VAL A 363 -21.31 2.26 5.98
C VAL A 363 -22.73 2.80 6.15
N GLU A 364 -23.32 2.57 7.31
CA GLU A 364 -24.66 3.02 7.68
C GLU A 364 -24.59 4.16 8.71
N ILE A 365 -25.31 5.26 8.46
CA ILE A 365 -25.54 6.29 9.48
C ILE A 365 -26.65 5.82 10.41
N LEU A 366 -26.29 5.51 11.66
CA LEU A 366 -27.21 5.00 12.67
C LEU A 366 -27.99 6.10 13.36
N GLU A 367 -27.32 7.21 13.67
CA GLU A 367 -27.84 8.26 14.55
C GLU A 367 -27.18 9.60 14.27
N GLN A 368 -27.93 10.68 14.48
CA GLN A 368 -27.45 12.06 14.49
C GLN A 368 -27.93 12.74 15.77
N ILE A 369 -27.00 13.28 16.55
CA ILE A 369 -27.25 13.93 17.85
C ILE A 369 -26.86 15.40 17.72
N GLY A 370 -27.85 16.29 17.73
CA GLY A 370 -27.58 17.73 17.62
C GLY A 370 -26.94 18.29 18.88
N LEU A 371 -25.88 19.10 18.71
CA LEU A 371 -25.23 19.78 19.81
C LEU A 371 -26.10 20.95 20.28
N THR A 372 -26.49 20.94 21.55
CA THR A 372 -27.38 21.94 22.14
C THR A 372 -26.77 22.58 23.37
N ARG A 373 -27.19 23.80 23.67
CA ARG A 373 -26.86 24.51 24.89
C ARG A 373 -27.66 23.95 26.07
N ALA A 374 -27.22 24.24 27.29
CA ALA A 374 -27.92 23.86 28.51
C ALA A 374 -29.36 24.41 28.62
N ASP A 375 -29.70 25.47 27.88
CA ASP A 375 -31.06 26.03 27.81
C ASP A 375 -31.97 25.39 26.74
N GLY A 376 -31.43 24.40 26.00
CA GLY A 376 -32.14 23.65 24.95
C GLY A 376 -32.11 24.31 23.57
N MET A 377 -31.46 25.47 23.40
CA MET A 377 -31.24 26.03 22.07
C MET A 377 -30.12 25.29 21.34
N PRO A 378 -30.19 25.14 20.00
CA PRO A 378 -29.06 24.68 19.20
C PRO A 378 -27.79 25.52 19.44
N LEU A 379 -26.64 24.86 19.46
CA LEU A 379 -25.39 25.53 19.12
C LEU A 379 -25.39 25.79 17.61
N THR A 380 -24.81 26.91 17.19
CA THR A 380 -24.60 27.17 15.76
C THR A 380 -23.13 26.98 15.40
N GLY A 381 -22.84 26.88 14.11
CA GLY A 381 -21.48 26.96 13.59
C GLY A 381 -20.92 28.38 13.47
N LEU A 382 -21.59 29.40 14.03
CA LEU A 382 -21.17 30.78 13.85
C LEU A 382 -19.99 31.15 14.78
N PRO A 383 -19.10 32.07 14.37
CA PRO A 383 -17.95 32.47 15.19
C PRO A 383 -18.35 33.15 16.51
N ASN A 384 -17.45 33.15 17.51
CA ASN A 384 -17.79 33.55 18.88
C ASN A 384 -17.78 35.05 19.15
N LEU A 385 -16.64 35.71 18.91
CA LEU A 385 -16.41 37.10 19.28
C LEU A 385 -15.73 37.87 18.16
N ALA A 386 -16.08 39.14 18.04
CA ALA A 386 -15.39 40.06 17.14
C ALA A 386 -14.01 40.40 17.70
N GLY A 387 -13.01 40.48 16.82
CA GLY A 387 -11.67 40.97 17.14
C GLY A 387 -11.05 41.75 15.98
N GLU A 388 -9.80 42.17 16.14
CA GLU A 388 -9.06 42.82 15.07
C GLU A 388 -8.60 41.75 14.05
N PRO A 389 -8.98 41.84 12.75
CA PRO A 389 -8.63 40.81 11.78
C PRO A 389 -7.13 40.52 11.71
N GLY A 390 -6.80 39.22 11.72
CA GLY A 390 -5.42 38.72 11.66
C GLY A 390 -4.65 38.83 12.98
N MET A 391 -5.30 39.20 14.09
CA MET A 391 -4.69 39.16 15.43
C MET A 391 -5.27 38.00 16.23
N ALA A 392 -4.55 37.62 17.29
CA ALA A 392 -5.02 36.73 18.33
C ALA A 392 -6.40 37.17 18.85
N TYR A 393 -7.21 36.21 19.30
CA TYR A 393 -8.58 36.42 19.82
C TYR A 393 -9.62 36.92 18.79
N ALA A 394 -9.26 37.14 17.53
CA ALA A 394 -10.21 37.51 16.49
C ALA A 394 -10.77 36.26 15.80
N ASP A 395 -12.10 36.17 15.77
CA ASP A 395 -12.79 35.21 14.94
C ASP A 395 -13.18 35.84 13.59
N GLU A 396 -13.52 34.98 12.63
CA GLU A 396 -13.95 35.43 11.31
C GLU A 396 -15.25 36.24 11.39
N LYS A 397 -15.46 37.16 10.44
CA LYS A 397 -16.70 37.94 10.34
C LYS A 397 -17.73 37.15 9.53
N PRO A 398 -18.85 36.67 10.12
CA PRO A 398 -19.81 35.85 9.39
C PRO A 398 -20.77 36.72 8.56
N VAL A 399 -21.08 36.27 7.34
CA VAL A 399 -22.12 36.85 6.47
C VAL A 399 -23.00 35.78 5.86
N ASP A 400 -24.23 36.13 5.47
CA ASP A 400 -25.06 35.27 4.63
C ASP A 400 -24.62 35.31 3.15
N LEU A 401 -25.24 34.49 2.31
CA LEU A 401 -24.95 34.43 0.86
C LEU A 401 -25.38 35.69 0.09
N GLN A 402 -25.92 36.72 0.75
CA GLN A 402 -26.19 38.04 0.18
C GLN A 402 -25.22 39.10 0.71
N GLY A 403 -24.22 38.71 1.50
CA GLY A 403 -23.23 39.60 2.11
C GLY A 403 -23.77 40.37 3.31
N ASN A 404 -24.91 39.99 3.89
CA ASN A 404 -25.40 40.63 5.10
C ASN A 404 -24.67 40.07 6.32
N PRO A 405 -24.17 40.91 7.25
CA PRO A 405 -23.55 40.44 8.48
C PRO A 405 -24.49 39.59 9.32
N LEU A 406 -23.98 38.48 9.83
CA LEU A 406 -24.67 37.60 10.78
C LEU A 406 -24.28 37.95 12.22
N GLU A 407 -25.17 37.66 13.16
CA GLU A 407 -24.86 37.81 14.59
C GLU A 407 -23.90 36.70 15.02
N LEU A 408 -22.88 37.07 15.80
CA LEU A 408 -21.96 36.11 16.39
C LEU A 408 -22.66 35.27 17.45
N ASP A 409 -22.24 34.02 17.59
CA ASP A 409 -22.71 33.12 18.65
C ASP A 409 -21.60 32.93 19.69
N PRO A 410 -21.70 33.52 20.90
CA PRO A 410 -20.68 33.37 21.95
C PRO A 410 -20.32 31.93 22.31
N LEU A 411 -21.21 30.97 22.04
CA LEU A 411 -20.99 29.54 22.24
C LEU A 411 -20.90 28.75 20.94
N GLY A 412 -20.98 29.40 19.78
CA GLY A 412 -20.90 28.74 18.48
C GLY A 412 -19.64 27.90 18.37
N ALA A 413 -19.75 26.78 17.66
CA ALA A 413 -18.77 25.72 17.71
C ALA A 413 -18.28 25.41 16.32
N ASP A 414 -16.97 25.25 16.24
CA ASP A 414 -16.25 24.70 15.10
C ASP A 414 -15.53 23.47 15.60
N PRO A 415 -16.33 22.41 15.89
CA PRO A 415 -15.83 21.25 16.59
C PRO A 415 -14.84 20.50 15.72
N GLU A 416 -13.75 20.09 16.33
CA GLU A 416 -12.76 19.16 15.76
C GLU A 416 -12.70 17.90 16.63
N GLY A 417 -11.53 17.26 16.76
CA GLY A 417 -11.28 16.01 17.47
C GLY A 417 -12.27 15.67 18.60
N ILE A 418 -12.75 14.43 18.56
CA ILE A 418 -13.81 13.91 19.45
C ILE A 418 -13.35 12.66 20.19
N VAL A 419 -13.70 12.57 21.47
CA VAL A 419 -13.60 11.33 22.26
C VAL A 419 -14.85 11.10 23.07
N ARG A 420 -15.16 9.83 23.32
CA ARG A 420 -16.28 9.42 24.16
C ARG A 420 -15.78 8.83 25.47
N ALA A 421 -16.24 9.38 26.59
CA ALA A 421 -15.94 8.89 27.92
C ALA A 421 -16.73 7.61 28.25
N GLU A 422 -16.30 6.88 29.29
CA GLU A 422 -16.94 5.61 29.71
C GLU A 422 -18.40 5.77 30.13
N ASP A 423 -18.79 6.95 30.63
CA ASP A 423 -20.17 7.27 30.99
C ASP A 423 -21.04 7.68 29.78
N GLY A 424 -20.45 7.70 28.59
CA GLY A 424 -21.08 8.05 27.32
C GLY A 424 -21.07 9.54 26.99
N ALA A 425 -20.51 10.40 27.85
CA ALA A 425 -20.31 11.81 27.55
C ALA A 425 -19.29 12.00 26.42
N TYR A 426 -19.43 13.10 25.69
CA TYR A 426 -18.53 13.46 24.60
C TYR A 426 -17.64 14.63 25.00
N TRP A 427 -16.37 14.54 24.65
CA TRP A 427 -15.42 15.64 24.75
C TRP A 427 -14.95 16.00 23.35
N LEU A 428 -15.09 17.27 23.00
CA LEU A 428 -14.70 17.81 21.70
C LEU A 428 -13.75 18.98 21.90
N VAL A 429 -12.98 19.31 20.88
CA VAL A 429 -12.16 20.53 20.83
C VAL A 429 -12.64 21.47 19.73
N ASP A 430 -12.03 22.66 19.60
CA ASP A 430 -12.54 23.75 18.76
C ASP A 430 -11.43 24.46 17.97
N GLU A 431 -11.63 24.61 16.65
CA GLU A 431 -10.70 25.31 15.75
C GLU A 431 -10.92 26.84 15.78
N TYR A 432 -12.14 27.36 16.00
CA TYR A 432 -12.34 28.81 16.12
C TYR A 432 -11.54 29.40 17.24
N ARG A 433 -11.54 28.83 18.43
CA ARG A 433 -10.74 29.33 19.55
C ARG A 433 -10.44 28.11 20.40
N PRO A 434 -9.17 27.81 20.69
CA PRO A 434 -8.81 26.62 21.46
C PRO A 434 -9.72 26.48 22.67
N ALA A 435 -10.64 25.52 22.61
CA ALA A 435 -11.61 25.27 23.66
C ALA A 435 -11.80 23.77 23.80
N ILE A 436 -12.22 23.36 24.99
CA ILE A 436 -12.60 21.98 25.27
C ILE A 436 -14.08 22.00 25.63
N TYR A 437 -14.91 21.30 24.87
CA TYR A 437 -16.31 21.08 25.18
C TYR A 437 -16.51 19.77 25.91
N HIS A 438 -17.45 19.77 26.85
CA HIS A 438 -17.96 18.58 27.51
C HIS A 438 -19.48 18.51 27.30
N PHE A 439 -19.92 17.52 26.53
CA PHE A 439 -21.32 17.28 26.23
C PHE A 439 -21.81 16.00 26.91
N GLY A 440 -23.08 16.00 27.31
CA GLY A 440 -23.77 14.77 27.69
C GLY A 440 -23.92 13.82 26.50
N ALA A 441 -24.26 12.55 26.77
CA ALA A 441 -24.55 11.55 25.75
C ALA A 441 -25.73 11.95 24.82
N ASP A 442 -26.55 12.91 25.23
CA ASP A 442 -27.67 13.49 24.49
C ASP A 442 -27.31 14.76 23.69
N GLY A 443 -26.03 15.15 23.65
CA GLY A 443 -25.54 16.33 22.94
C GLY A 443 -25.77 17.65 23.66
N VAL A 444 -26.17 17.64 24.95
CA VAL A 444 -26.35 18.86 25.74
C VAL A 444 -25.01 19.31 26.32
N LEU A 445 -24.64 20.58 26.09
CA LEU A 445 -23.42 21.19 26.61
C LEU A 445 -23.46 21.28 28.13
N LEU A 446 -22.54 20.57 28.79
CA LEU A 446 -22.38 20.55 30.23
C LEU A 446 -21.37 21.61 30.69
N ALA A 447 -20.25 21.74 29.99
CA ALA A 447 -19.22 22.72 30.24
C ALA A 447 -18.41 23.03 28.98
N ARG A 448 -17.83 24.23 28.92
CA ARG A 448 -16.86 24.64 27.89
C ARG A 448 -15.70 25.34 28.57
N TYR A 449 -14.48 24.88 28.32
CA TYR A 449 -13.26 25.41 28.92
C TYR A 449 -12.45 26.18 27.86
N VAL A 450 -11.98 27.37 28.22
CA VAL A 450 -11.29 28.30 27.31
C VAL A 450 -10.02 28.87 27.94
N PRO A 451 -9.10 29.47 27.15
CA PRO A 451 -7.92 30.13 27.66
C PRO A 451 -8.27 31.30 28.57
N GLU A 452 -7.48 31.51 29.62
CA GLU A 452 -7.55 32.69 30.46
C GLU A 452 -7.57 33.98 29.62
N GLY A 453 -8.49 34.90 29.94
CA GLY A 453 -8.71 36.13 29.17
C GLY A 453 -9.58 35.98 27.92
N SER A 454 -10.20 34.82 27.69
CA SER A 454 -11.07 34.61 26.53
C SER A 454 -12.44 35.30 26.63
N ASN A 455 -12.93 35.53 27.85
CA ASN A 455 -14.18 36.24 28.08
C ASN A 455 -14.00 37.75 27.86
N ASN A 456 -15.04 38.40 27.34
CA ASN A 456 -15.00 39.84 27.11
C ASN A 456 -15.49 40.59 28.36
N GLU A 457 -14.55 41.06 29.18
CA GLU A 457 -14.87 41.82 30.40
C GLU A 457 -15.60 43.16 30.11
N GLU A 458 -15.34 43.79 28.96
CA GLU A 458 -15.94 45.09 28.61
C GLU A 458 -17.42 44.98 28.25
N THR A 459 -17.79 43.91 27.52
CA THR A 459 -19.18 43.66 27.08
C THR A 459 -19.93 42.74 28.04
N GLY A 460 -19.22 42.01 28.90
CA GLY A 460 -19.77 40.99 29.81
C GLY A 460 -20.14 39.68 29.12
N VAL A 461 -19.70 39.47 27.86
CA VAL A 461 -19.95 38.23 27.12
C VAL A 461 -19.04 37.14 27.66
N VAL A 462 -19.65 36.04 28.09
CA VAL A 462 -18.97 34.83 28.58
C VAL A 462 -19.03 33.78 27.48
N VAL A 463 -17.86 33.29 27.08
CA VAL A 463 -17.70 32.24 26.07
C VAL A 463 -17.37 30.89 26.71
N GLY A 464 -16.87 30.84 27.94
CA GLY A 464 -16.59 29.59 28.65
C GLY A 464 -15.93 29.81 30.01
N GLU A 465 -15.63 28.70 30.70
CA GLU A 465 -14.84 28.67 31.93
C GLU A 465 -13.35 28.79 31.62
N GLU A 466 -12.68 29.80 32.18
CA GLU A 466 -11.24 30.03 31.95
C GLU A 466 -10.39 29.05 32.76
N ALA A 467 -10.00 27.94 32.12
CA ALA A 467 -9.25 26.84 32.74
C ALA A 467 -8.00 26.42 31.94
N LEU A 468 -7.77 27.05 30.79
CA LEU A 468 -6.62 26.77 29.91
C LEU A 468 -5.61 27.93 29.98
N PRO A 469 -4.29 27.69 29.79
CA PRO A 469 -3.29 28.76 29.82
C PRO A 469 -3.56 29.85 28.77
N ALA A 470 -3.41 31.13 29.15
CA ALA A 470 -3.67 32.28 28.27
C ALA A 470 -2.92 32.24 26.92
N ILE A 471 -1.77 31.57 26.87
CA ILE A 471 -0.92 31.50 25.68
C ILE A 471 -1.60 30.82 24.48
N TYR A 472 -2.55 29.90 24.71
CA TYR A 472 -3.27 29.22 23.62
C TYR A 472 -4.13 30.18 22.80
N ALA A 473 -4.50 31.34 23.35
CA ALA A 473 -5.22 32.32 22.59
C ALA A 473 -4.34 33.11 21.57
N GLN A 474 -3.00 32.98 21.63
CA GLN A 474 -2.08 33.47 20.59
C GLN A 474 -2.00 32.54 19.36
N ARG A 475 -3.04 31.74 19.13
CA ARG A 475 -3.18 30.94 17.92
C ARG A 475 -3.25 31.82 16.67
N ARG A 476 -2.88 31.28 15.51
CA ARG A 476 -3.21 31.87 14.20
C ARG A 476 -4.71 31.76 13.95
N ALA A 477 -5.36 32.81 13.46
CA ALA A 477 -6.81 32.79 13.20
C ALA A 477 -7.21 31.53 12.39
N ASN A 478 -8.30 30.90 12.81
CA ASN A 478 -8.77 29.61 12.31
C ASN A 478 -7.77 28.44 12.41
N ARG A 479 -6.94 28.42 13.46
CA ARG A 479 -5.99 27.33 13.78
C ARG A 479 -6.01 26.99 15.26
N GLY A 480 -7.17 26.58 15.76
CA GLY A 480 -7.41 26.27 17.17
C GLY A 480 -6.89 24.89 17.58
N PHE A 481 -7.62 24.22 18.47
CA PHE A 481 -7.33 22.82 18.77
C PHE A 481 -7.92 21.95 17.66
N GLU A 482 -7.12 21.03 17.12
CA GLU A 482 -7.53 20.10 16.07
C GLU A 482 -7.90 18.73 16.62
N ALA A 483 -7.05 18.21 17.51
CA ALA A 483 -7.08 16.80 17.85
C ALA A 483 -7.23 16.60 19.35
N VAL A 484 -7.85 15.49 19.73
CA VAL A 484 -8.02 15.14 21.13
C VAL A 484 -7.89 13.65 21.40
N ALA A 485 -7.08 13.29 22.39
CA ALA A 485 -6.93 11.91 22.85
C ALA A 485 -7.24 11.80 24.35
N LEU A 486 -8.03 10.81 24.76
CA LEU A 486 -8.38 10.58 26.17
C LEU A 486 -7.71 9.33 26.71
N ARG A 487 -6.97 9.47 27.82
CA ARG A 487 -6.39 8.34 28.55
C ARG A 487 -6.34 8.62 30.05
N ASP A 488 -6.76 7.66 30.86
CA ASP A 488 -6.70 7.73 32.34
C ASP A 488 -7.36 9.00 32.93
N GLY A 489 -8.44 9.48 32.29
CA GLY A 489 -9.14 10.70 32.69
C GLY A 489 -8.42 12.00 32.30
N ILE A 490 -7.31 11.92 31.58
CA ILE A 490 -6.59 13.07 31.03
C ILE A 490 -6.88 13.18 29.53
N LEU A 491 -7.38 14.34 29.15
CA LEU A 491 -7.62 14.76 27.78
C LEU A 491 -6.39 15.48 27.25
N TYR A 492 -5.79 14.97 26.17
CA TYR A 492 -4.66 15.57 25.49
C TYR A 492 -5.16 16.30 24.24
N ALA A 493 -5.20 17.63 24.28
CA ALA A 493 -5.64 18.48 23.18
C ALA A 493 -4.44 19.07 22.41
N PHE A 494 -4.46 18.98 21.08
CA PHE A 494 -3.36 19.40 20.20
C PHE A 494 -3.74 20.65 19.45
N ILE A 495 -2.90 21.69 19.50
CA ILE A 495 -3.09 22.84 18.61
C ILE A 495 -2.77 22.42 17.17
N GLN A 496 -3.61 22.82 16.21
CA GLN A 496 -3.50 22.40 14.82
C GLN A 496 -2.17 22.82 14.20
N SER A 497 -1.83 24.10 14.32
CA SER A 497 -0.59 24.70 13.81
C SER A 497 0.14 25.45 14.92
N PRO A 498 1.45 25.75 14.77
CA PRO A 498 2.20 26.49 15.78
C PRO A 498 1.53 27.82 16.13
N ILE A 499 1.55 28.20 17.40
CA ILE A 499 0.97 29.47 17.84
C ILE A 499 1.85 30.66 17.37
N ASP A 500 1.23 31.81 17.09
CA ASP A 500 1.94 33.03 16.69
C ASP A 500 2.37 33.81 17.94
N ASN A 501 3.55 33.49 18.49
CA ASN A 501 4.07 34.11 19.70
C ASN A 501 5.45 34.78 19.44
N PRO A 502 5.57 36.11 19.47
CA PRO A 502 4.50 37.08 19.72
C PRO A 502 3.56 37.21 18.51
N ASP A 503 2.32 37.56 18.78
CA ASP A 503 1.29 37.70 17.74
C ASP A 503 1.57 38.82 16.73
N SER A 504 1.18 38.58 15.49
CA SER A 504 1.39 39.44 14.34
C SER A 504 0.30 39.25 13.29
N LYS A 505 -0.11 40.35 12.62
CA LYS A 505 -1.10 40.34 11.52
C LYS A 505 -0.84 39.39 10.34
N LYS A 506 0.34 38.80 10.27
CA LYS A 506 0.77 37.94 9.16
C LYS A 506 1.06 36.52 9.62
N ASP A 507 0.88 36.21 10.90
CA ASP A 507 1.23 34.93 11.52
C ASP A 507 2.67 34.53 11.23
N SER A 508 3.59 35.50 11.21
CA SER A 508 4.95 35.26 10.68
C SER A 508 5.75 34.29 11.53
N ASN A 509 5.49 34.22 12.84
CA ASN A 509 6.20 33.32 13.73
C ASN A 509 5.59 31.92 13.68
N SER A 510 4.25 31.82 13.66
CA SER A 510 3.53 30.56 13.44
C SER A 510 4.00 29.87 12.14
N LYS A 511 3.99 30.59 11.01
CA LYS A 511 4.40 30.07 9.68
C LYS A 511 5.90 29.75 9.57
N ALA A 512 6.72 30.23 10.49
CA ALA A 512 8.15 29.97 10.53
C ALA A 512 8.53 28.87 11.54
N SER A 513 7.55 28.28 12.21
CA SER A 513 7.74 27.26 13.23
C SER A 513 7.20 25.90 12.76
N THR A 514 7.72 24.84 13.36
CA THR A 514 7.16 23.47 13.33
C THR A 514 6.82 22.97 14.72
N LEU A 515 6.87 23.83 15.74
CA LEU A 515 6.70 23.46 17.14
C LEU A 515 5.26 23.78 17.59
N VAL A 516 4.46 22.73 17.78
CA VAL A 516 3.09 22.83 18.29
C VAL A 516 3.05 22.45 19.78
N ARG A 517 1.95 22.80 20.44
CA ARG A 517 1.71 22.51 21.86
C ARG A 517 0.65 21.43 22.05
N ILE A 518 0.87 20.57 23.03
CA ILE A 518 -0.09 19.59 23.54
C ILE A 518 -0.50 20.04 24.95
N LEU A 519 -1.80 20.20 25.18
CA LEU A 519 -2.38 20.49 26.49
C LEU A 519 -2.90 19.19 27.12
N ALA A 520 -2.48 18.88 28.34
CA ALA A 520 -3.08 17.81 29.14
C ALA A 520 -4.07 18.40 30.15
N PHE A 521 -5.35 18.01 30.06
CA PHE A 521 -6.46 18.50 30.86
C PHE A 521 -7.11 17.37 31.64
N ASP A 522 -7.21 17.50 32.96
CA ASP A 522 -7.87 16.52 33.82
C ASP A 522 -9.39 16.71 33.76
N THR A 523 -10.08 15.75 33.16
CA THR A 523 -11.54 15.78 32.95
C THR A 523 -12.34 15.73 34.24
N ASN A 524 -11.79 15.17 35.32
CA ASN A 524 -12.45 15.09 36.62
C ASN A 524 -12.26 16.37 37.43
N ALA A 525 -11.05 16.92 37.40
CA ALA A 525 -10.70 18.14 38.13
C ALA A 525 -11.04 19.42 37.36
N ALA A 526 -11.37 19.32 36.07
CA ALA A 526 -11.66 20.43 35.17
C ALA A 526 -10.53 21.47 35.13
N GLN A 527 -9.29 21.01 35.02
CA GLN A 527 -8.10 21.87 35.05
C GLN A 527 -6.97 21.34 34.18
N THR A 528 -6.14 22.26 33.69
CA THR A 528 -4.89 21.92 33.01
C THR A 528 -3.89 21.29 33.99
N VAL A 529 -3.31 20.14 33.62
CA VAL A 529 -2.32 19.40 34.41
C VAL A 529 -0.98 19.21 33.69
N GLY A 530 -0.90 19.53 32.39
CA GLY A 530 0.37 19.56 31.69
C GLY A 530 0.38 20.33 30.38
N GLU A 531 1.57 20.71 29.95
CA GLU A 531 1.85 21.24 28.61
C GLU A 531 3.13 20.61 28.08
N TYR A 532 3.10 20.20 26.80
CA TYR A 532 4.22 19.55 26.12
C TYR A 532 4.42 20.16 24.74
N PHE A 533 5.65 20.04 24.21
CA PHE A 533 5.95 20.46 22.84
C PHE A 533 5.98 19.24 21.96
N TYR A 534 5.42 19.37 20.77
CA TYR A 534 5.47 18.39 19.70
C TYR A 534 6.00 19.06 18.45
N ARG A 535 6.89 18.38 17.72
CA ARG A 535 7.49 18.92 16.50
C ARG A 535 6.90 18.21 15.29
N LEU A 536 6.24 18.99 14.44
CA LEU A 536 5.79 18.55 13.13
C LEU A 536 6.98 18.11 12.28
N ASP A 537 6.73 17.19 11.35
CA ASP A 537 7.75 16.61 10.48
C ASP A 537 8.52 17.67 9.68
N GLY A 538 7.81 18.72 9.23
CA GLY A 538 8.36 19.70 8.30
C GLY A 538 8.11 19.27 6.87
N ASP A 539 8.96 19.72 5.94
CA ASP A 539 8.89 19.37 4.51
C ASP A 539 7.46 19.46 3.93
N GLY A 540 6.83 20.62 4.12
CA GLY A 540 5.48 20.92 3.63
C GLY A 540 4.35 20.56 4.58
N VAL A 541 4.59 19.75 5.61
CA VAL A 541 3.62 19.43 6.66
C VAL A 541 3.57 20.57 7.70
N ASP A 542 2.40 21.19 7.85
CA ASP A 542 2.22 22.39 8.70
C ASP A 542 1.06 22.28 9.70
N LYS A 543 0.43 21.11 9.81
CA LYS A 543 -0.74 20.89 10.67
C LYS A 543 -0.97 19.46 11.12
N ILE A 544 -1.67 19.36 12.25
CA ILE A 544 -2.29 18.15 12.78
C ILE A 544 -3.61 17.89 12.03
N GLY A 545 -4.00 16.63 11.90
CA GLY A 545 -5.33 16.20 11.45
C GLY A 545 -6.18 15.67 12.61
N ASP A 546 -5.73 14.63 13.32
CA ASP A 546 -6.40 14.11 14.52
C ASP A 546 -5.42 13.31 15.41
N ALA A 547 -5.87 12.80 16.55
CA ALA A 547 -5.07 12.01 17.48
C ALA A 547 -5.91 11.02 18.27
N VAL A 548 -5.33 9.85 18.58
CA VAL A 548 -5.97 8.81 19.38
C VAL A 548 -5.00 8.20 20.40
N ALA A 549 -5.49 7.95 21.62
CA ALA A 549 -4.69 7.30 22.66
C ALA A 549 -4.61 5.79 22.41
N ALA A 550 -3.42 5.21 22.61
CA ALA A 550 -3.22 3.77 22.52
C ALA A 550 -3.12 3.11 23.91
N PRO A 551 -3.46 1.81 24.04
CA PRO A 551 -3.42 1.09 25.32
C PRO A 551 -2.04 0.99 25.97
N ASP A 552 -0.97 1.09 25.17
CA ASP A 552 0.43 1.04 25.62
C ASP A 552 0.92 2.35 26.26
N GLY A 553 0.07 3.38 26.32
CA GLY A 553 0.45 4.69 26.83
C GLY A 553 1.08 5.62 25.79
N SER A 554 1.12 5.24 24.51
CA SER A 554 1.42 6.15 23.42
C SER A 554 0.17 6.91 22.95
N ILE A 555 0.38 7.91 22.09
CA ILE A 555 -0.68 8.61 21.36
C ILE A 555 -0.29 8.54 19.88
N LEU A 556 -1.24 8.16 19.02
CA LEU A 556 -1.09 8.27 17.58
C LEU A 556 -1.58 9.63 17.14
N VAL A 557 -0.82 10.32 16.31
CA VAL A 557 -1.07 11.71 15.88
C VAL A 557 -0.92 11.76 14.37
N MET A 558 -1.97 12.21 13.68
CA MET A 558 -1.95 12.45 12.25
C MET A 558 -1.42 13.84 11.96
N GLU A 559 -0.43 13.94 11.08
CA GLU A 559 0.05 15.17 10.48
C GLU A 559 -0.27 15.17 8.99
N ARG A 560 -0.54 16.35 8.41
CA ARG A 560 -0.87 16.44 6.99
C ARG A 560 -0.43 17.75 6.34
N ASN A 561 -0.22 17.70 5.02
CA ASN A 561 -0.17 18.86 4.14
C ASN A 561 -1.50 19.04 3.38
N ASP A 562 -1.59 19.99 2.46
CA ASP A 562 -2.76 20.21 1.59
C ASP A 562 -2.69 19.47 0.24
N ASP A 563 -1.63 18.69 0.01
CA ASP A 563 -1.45 18.01 -1.26
C ASP A 563 -2.36 16.76 -1.37
N THR A 564 -2.71 16.39 -2.59
CA THR A 564 -3.40 15.14 -2.95
C THR A 564 -2.54 14.33 -3.93
N GLY A 565 -2.83 13.04 -4.09
CA GLY A 565 -2.09 12.12 -4.93
C GLY A 565 -0.86 11.50 -4.23
N PRO A 566 -0.09 10.65 -4.92
CA PRO A 566 0.92 9.79 -4.27
C PRO A 566 2.05 10.53 -3.51
N ALA A 567 2.25 11.82 -3.78
CA ALA A 567 3.23 12.66 -3.08
C ALA A 567 2.63 13.38 -1.84
N ALA A 568 1.34 13.21 -1.58
CA ALA A 568 0.67 13.79 -0.42
C ALA A 568 1.23 13.17 0.86
N ARG A 569 1.54 14.03 1.83
CA ARG A 569 2.12 13.61 3.11
C ARG A 569 1.02 13.58 4.15
N LYS A 570 0.52 12.38 4.47
CA LYS A 570 -0.56 12.15 5.44
C LYS A 570 -0.05 11.17 6.50
N LEU A 571 0.77 11.68 7.41
CA LEU A 571 1.66 10.88 8.26
C LEU A 571 1.01 10.61 9.61
N VAL A 572 0.86 9.36 10.01
CA VAL A 572 0.46 8.99 11.37
C VAL A 572 1.69 8.62 12.17
N TYR A 573 1.99 9.41 13.19
CA TYR A 573 3.11 9.22 14.10
C TYR A 573 2.65 8.64 15.44
N ARG A 574 3.40 7.68 15.98
CA ARG A 574 3.28 7.26 17.38
C ARG A 574 4.19 8.12 18.25
N ILE A 575 3.63 8.72 19.30
CA ILE A 575 4.36 9.58 20.23
C ILE A 575 4.26 9.06 21.67
N ASN A 576 5.30 9.32 22.47
CA ASN A 576 5.30 9.05 23.89
C ASN A 576 5.68 10.32 24.66
N LEU A 577 4.92 10.62 25.73
CA LEU A 577 5.10 11.82 26.55
C LEU A 577 5.88 11.59 27.86
N ASP A 578 6.23 10.35 28.19
CA ASP A 578 6.91 9.98 29.45
C ASP A 578 8.30 10.62 29.56
N ALA A 579 9.01 10.73 28.44
CA ALA A 579 10.31 11.40 28.35
C ALA A 579 10.19 12.91 28.02
N ALA A 580 9.01 13.37 27.62
CA ALA A 580 8.78 14.77 27.27
C ALA A 580 8.70 15.63 28.53
N THR A 581 9.21 16.86 28.44
CA THR A 581 9.13 17.79 29.57
C THR A 581 7.75 18.40 29.66
N ASN A 582 7.01 18.09 30.73
CA ASN A 582 5.85 18.88 31.12
C ASN A 582 6.32 20.26 31.62
N PHE A 583 6.10 21.29 30.82
CA PHE A 583 6.55 22.66 31.12
C PHE A 583 5.44 23.55 31.68
N LEU A 584 4.29 22.99 32.07
CA LEU A 584 3.22 23.77 32.69
C LEU A 584 3.76 24.60 33.87
N GLY A 585 3.51 25.91 33.81
CA GLY A 585 3.99 26.87 34.81
C GLY A 585 5.44 27.35 34.64
N TYR A 586 6.13 26.96 33.56
CA TYR A 586 7.44 27.53 33.22
C TYR A 586 7.29 28.97 32.71
N ASP A 587 8.26 29.83 33.05
CA ASP A 587 8.39 31.17 32.48
C ASP A 587 9.21 31.08 31.18
N LEU A 588 8.52 30.85 30.06
CA LEU A 588 9.15 30.67 28.75
C LEU A 588 9.39 32.02 28.06
N PRO A 589 10.52 32.20 27.35
CA PRO A 589 10.75 33.41 26.58
C PRO A 589 9.76 33.55 25.44
N ILE A 590 9.39 34.80 25.11
CA ILE A 590 8.63 35.12 23.89
C ILE A 590 9.36 34.56 22.67
N GLY A 591 8.64 33.87 21.77
CA GLY A 591 9.22 33.23 20.58
C GLY A 591 9.92 31.90 20.86
N VAL A 592 9.58 31.20 21.96
CA VAL A 592 10.10 29.85 22.24
C VAL A 592 9.73 28.84 21.15
N GLU A 593 8.60 29.05 20.46
CA GLU A 593 8.12 28.24 19.34
C GLU A 593 9.07 28.25 18.14
N LEU A 594 9.94 29.25 18.03
CA LEU A 594 10.94 29.36 16.96
C LEU A 594 12.25 28.63 17.28
N GLN A 595 12.37 28.01 18.45
CA GLN A 595 13.59 27.35 18.86
C GLN A 595 13.76 26.00 18.16
N SER A 596 15.00 25.71 17.76
CA SER A 596 15.41 24.34 17.44
C SER A 596 15.48 23.49 18.71
N ASP A 597 15.59 22.16 18.56
CA ASP A 597 15.68 21.25 19.71
C ASP A 597 16.92 21.53 20.57
N ALA A 598 18.04 21.94 19.94
CA ALA A 598 19.21 22.41 20.68
C ALA A 598 18.95 23.70 21.48
N GLY A 599 18.03 24.55 21.01
CA GLY A 599 17.54 25.72 21.74
C GLY A 599 16.70 25.33 22.95
N LEU A 600 15.73 24.44 22.75
CA LEU A 600 14.85 23.91 23.81
C LEU A 600 15.65 23.16 24.88
N ALA A 601 16.64 22.36 24.49
CA ALA A 601 17.51 21.64 25.42
C ALA A 601 18.29 22.59 26.35
N ARG A 602 18.69 23.79 25.88
CA ARG A 602 19.31 24.81 26.74
C ARG A 602 18.34 25.42 27.75
N LEU A 603 17.05 25.35 27.48
CA LEU A 603 15.97 25.72 28.41
C LEU A 603 15.58 24.54 29.32
N GLY A 604 16.21 23.37 29.16
CA GLY A 604 15.88 22.15 29.90
C GLY A 604 14.55 21.53 29.46
N ILE A 605 14.18 21.72 28.19
CA ILE A 605 12.92 21.23 27.62
C ILE A 605 13.23 20.19 26.55
N THR A 606 12.64 19.02 26.71
CA THR A 606 12.63 17.92 25.73
C THR A 606 11.24 17.81 25.12
N PRO A 607 11.07 18.03 23.80
CA PRO A 607 9.82 17.75 23.09
C PRO A 607 9.44 16.26 23.12
N ALA A 608 8.20 15.96 22.77
CA ALA A 608 7.75 14.59 22.52
C ALA A 608 8.55 13.95 21.37
N THR A 609 8.99 12.72 21.58
CA THR A 609 9.61 11.89 20.53
C THR A 609 8.54 11.19 19.72
N LYS A 610 8.80 10.99 18.42
CA LYS A 610 7.86 10.36 17.51
C LYS A 610 8.52 9.30 16.62
N THR A 611 7.76 8.28 16.25
CA THR A 611 8.12 7.25 15.26
C THR A 611 6.98 7.11 14.25
N LEU A 612 7.28 7.08 12.95
CA LEU A 612 6.26 6.93 11.93
C LEU A 612 5.56 5.57 12.08
N ALA A 613 4.24 5.56 12.13
CA ALA A 613 3.43 4.34 12.16
C ALA A 613 2.95 3.96 10.76
N VAL A 614 2.47 4.95 9.99
CA VAL A 614 2.03 4.77 8.61
C VAL A 614 2.01 6.11 7.89
N ASP A 615 2.37 6.12 6.60
CA ASP A 615 2.04 7.21 5.68
C ASP A 615 0.78 6.84 4.91
N LEU A 616 -0.34 7.49 5.25
CA LEU A 616 -1.65 7.22 4.65
C LEU A 616 -1.66 7.57 3.15
N GLY A 617 -0.89 8.58 2.72
CA GLY A 617 -0.77 8.95 1.31
C GLY A 617 -0.08 7.85 0.51
N ALA A 618 1.00 7.30 1.06
CA ALA A 618 1.76 6.22 0.43
C ALA A 618 0.96 4.92 0.25
N ILE A 619 -0.05 4.67 1.09
CA ILE A 619 -0.93 3.49 0.98
C ILE A 619 -2.26 3.76 0.28
N GLY A 620 -2.42 4.92 -0.36
CA GLY A 620 -3.56 5.23 -1.22
C GLY A 620 -4.75 5.95 -0.55
N TYR A 621 -4.54 6.56 0.63
CA TYR A 621 -5.44 7.57 1.21
C TYR A 621 -5.03 8.98 0.76
N ASP A 622 -4.90 9.14 -0.55
CA ASP A 622 -4.31 10.31 -1.20
C ASP A 622 -5.32 11.15 -1.98
N MET A 623 -6.59 10.72 -2.00
CA MET A 623 -7.67 11.37 -2.74
C MET A 623 -8.19 12.64 -2.09
N VAL A 624 -7.77 12.94 -0.85
CA VAL A 624 -8.25 14.08 -0.05
C VAL A 624 -7.08 14.84 0.56
N ASP A 625 -7.23 16.15 0.66
CA ASP A 625 -6.27 17.03 1.34
C ASP A 625 -6.44 17.02 2.86
N LYS A 626 -7.65 16.72 3.35
CA LYS A 626 -8.06 16.79 4.76
C LYS A 626 -8.53 15.44 5.35
N PRO A 627 -7.63 14.48 5.60
CA PRO A 627 -7.91 13.48 6.61
C PRO A 627 -7.89 14.15 8.00
N GLU A 628 -9.02 14.12 8.70
CA GLU A 628 -9.24 14.90 9.93
C GLU A 628 -9.78 14.06 11.09
N GLY A 629 -10.07 12.77 10.84
CA GLY A 629 -10.47 11.84 11.89
C GLY A 629 -9.55 10.63 11.95
N LEU A 630 -9.16 10.24 13.17
CA LEU A 630 -8.31 9.08 13.45
C LEU A 630 -8.83 8.31 14.66
N ALA A 631 -9.12 7.03 14.49
CA ALA A 631 -9.48 6.12 15.58
C ALA A 631 -8.61 4.86 15.59
N LEU A 632 -8.47 4.26 16.78
CA LEU A 632 -7.79 2.98 17.00
C LEU A 632 -8.85 1.90 17.25
N ILE A 633 -8.88 0.88 16.39
CA ILE A 633 -9.80 -0.27 16.54
C ILE A 633 -9.19 -1.31 17.47
N ASP A 634 -7.93 -1.65 17.23
CA ASP A 634 -7.09 -2.53 18.03
C ASP A 634 -5.62 -2.15 17.87
N GLU A 635 -4.69 -2.92 18.45
CA GLU A 635 -3.25 -2.60 18.46
C GLU A 635 -2.64 -2.39 17.06
N ASN A 636 -3.23 -3.01 16.03
CA ASN A 636 -2.72 -3.04 14.66
C ASN A 636 -3.72 -2.49 13.62
N THR A 637 -4.87 -1.97 14.04
CA THR A 637 -5.90 -1.49 13.12
C THR A 637 -6.33 -0.07 13.45
N LEU A 638 -6.19 0.84 12.48
CA LEU A 638 -6.65 2.22 12.55
C LEU A 638 -7.87 2.42 11.66
N ALA A 639 -8.68 3.41 11.99
CA ALA A 639 -9.67 3.97 11.09
C ALA A 639 -9.38 5.44 10.86
N VAL A 640 -9.60 5.90 9.62
CA VAL A 640 -9.44 7.30 9.22
C VAL A 640 -10.67 7.78 8.47
N ILE A 641 -11.04 9.04 8.62
CA ILE A 641 -12.13 9.66 7.85
C ILE A 641 -11.72 11.07 7.43
N ASN A 642 -12.28 11.55 6.32
CA ASN A 642 -11.97 12.87 5.78
C ASN A 642 -13.13 13.85 5.88
N ASP A 643 -12.75 15.12 5.90
CA ASP A 643 -13.61 16.26 5.64
C ASP A 643 -13.82 16.40 4.11
N ASP A 644 -15.05 16.71 3.71
CA ASP A 644 -15.45 16.97 2.31
C ASP A 644 -15.94 18.41 2.07
N ASP A 645 -15.83 19.30 3.06
CA ASP A 645 -16.35 20.66 3.05
C ASP A 645 -17.85 20.71 2.65
N PHE A 646 -18.62 19.67 3.01
CA PHE A 646 -20.03 19.46 2.61
C PHE A 646 -20.27 19.44 1.10
N GLY A 647 -19.22 19.27 0.28
CA GLY A 647 -19.28 19.37 -1.17
C GLY A 647 -19.55 20.79 -1.70
N VAL A 648 -19.36 21.83 -0.88
CA VAL A 648 -19.57 23.23 -1.26
C VAL A 648 -18.42 23.73 -2.14
N GLY A 649 -18.74 24.38 -3.26
CA GLY A 649 -17.73 24.99 -4.12
C GLY A 649 -17.07 26.23 -3.50
N GLY A 650 -15.86 26.55 -3.95
CA GLY A 650 -15.07 27.66 -3.40
C GLY A 650 -15.61 29.07 -3.67
N ALA A 651 -16.74 29.24 -4.37
CA ALA A 651 -17.31 30.55 -4.69
C ALA A 651 -18.84 30.56 -4.67
N PHE A 652 -19.41 31.76 -4.54
CA PHE A 652 -20.85 32.00 -4.64
C PHE A 652 -21.14 33.36 -5.31
N ASP A 653 -22.34 33.49 -5.87
CA ASP A 653 -22.82 34.73 -6.47
C ASP A 653 -23.57 35.57 -5.43
N LEU A 654 -22.96 36.65 -4.96
CA LEU A 654 -23.54 37.62 -4.02
C LEU A 654 -24.91 38.18 -4.46
N ALA A 655 -25.17 38.30 -5.75
CA ALA A 655 -26.42 38.87 -6.25
C ALA A 655 -27.60 37.88 -6.20
N THR A 656 -27.31 36.59 -6.31
CA THR A 656 -28.33 35.54 -6.39
C THR A 656 -28.36 34.62 -5.17
N GLY A 657 -27.27 34.56 -4.39
CA GLY A 657 -27.06 33.59 -3.33
C GLY A 657 -26.83 32.17 -3.83
N LEU A 658 -26.47 32.00 -5.11
CA LEU A 658 -26.17 30.69 -5.68
C LEU A 658 -24.72 30.31 -5.39
N ILE A 659 -24.53 29.10 -4.86
CA ILE A 659 -23.21 28.50 -4.67
C ILE A 659 -22.81 27.86 -6.00
N GLU A 660 -21.55 28.03 -6.39
CA GLU A 660 -21.00 27.36 -7.55
C GLU A 660 -21.00 25.83 -7.33
N GLU A 661 -21.53 25.06 -8.28
CA GLU A 661 -21.46 23.61 -8.20
C GLU A 661 -20.00 23.17 -8.25
N ASN A 662 -19.57 22.36 -7.28
CA ASN A 662 -18.27 21.69 -7.36
C ASN A 662 -18.39 20.58 -8.41
N PRO A 663 -17.69 20.67 -9.57
CA PRO A 663 -17.79 19.65 -10.61
C PRO A 663 -17.19 18.31 -10.17
N ASN A 664 -16.32 18.32 -9.14
CA ASN A 664 -15.63 17.15 -8.59
C ASN A 664 -15.68 17.20 -7.05
N PRO A 665 -16.84 16.95 -6.43
CA PRO A 665 -16.96 16.97 -4.97
C PRO A 665 -16.06 15.89 -4.35
N THR A 666 -15.36 16.25 -3.28
CA THR A 666 -14.59 15.31 -2.48
C THR A 666 -15.53 14.24 -1.91
N PRO A 667 -15.27 12.95 -2.08
CA PRO A 667 -16.06 11.90 -1.44
C PRO A 667 -15.77 11.86 0.06
N ILE A 668 -16.72 11.36 0.85
CA ILE A 668 -16.46 10.98 2.24
C ILE A 668 -16.08 9.50 2.26
N VAL A 669 -14.88 9.20 2.72
CA VAL A 669 -14.32 7.86 2.75
C VAL A 669 -13.94 7.52 4.19
N LEU A 670 -14.43 6.38 4.68
CA LEU A 670 -13.90 5.74 5.88
C LEU A 670 -12.82 4.76 5.44
N GLY A 671 -11.57 5.03 5.82
CA GLY A 671 -10.44 4.14 5.60
C GLY A 671 -10.20 3.21 6.79
N ILE A 672 -10.00 1.92 6.55
CA ILE A 672 -9.50 0.97 7.55
C ILE A 672 -8.06 0.62 7.20
N VAL A 673 -7.15 0.99 8.08
CA VAL A 673 -5.71 0.76 7.90
C VAL A 673 -5.27 -0.38 8.79
N ARG A 674 -4.70 -1.45 8.19
CA ARG A 674 -4.16 -2.58 8.94
C ARG A 674 -2.65 -2.55 8.89
N LEU A 675 -2.03 -2.50 10.06
CA LEU A 675 -0.60 -2.58 10.27
C LEU A 675 -0.27 -4.07 10.46
N ALA A 676 -0.03 -4.78 9.36
CA ALA A 676 0.40 -6.16 9.40
C ALA A 676 1.82 -6.24 9.97
N GLU A 677 2.07 -7.27 10.78
CA GLU A 677 3.44 -7.58 11.19
C GLU A 677 4.30 -7.79 9.93
N ASN A 678 5.53 -7.28 9.97
CA ASN A 678 6.47 -7.34 8.86
C ASN A 678 7.86 -7.62 9.40
N GLY A 679 7.96 -8.71 10.15
CA GLY A 679 9.23 -9.18 10.69
C GLY A 679 9.95 -10.10 9.71
N LEU A 680 11.17 -10.49 10.08
CA LEU A 680 11.80 -11.67 9.51
C LEU A 680 12.39 -12.50 10.63
N ASP A 681 12.52 -13.80 10.40
CA ASP A 681 13.51 -14.58 11.15
C ASP A 681 14.89 -14.35 10.51
N ALA A 682 15.82 -13.74 11.26
CA ALA A 682 17.07 -13.20 10.72
C ALA A 682 18.32 -14.04 11.05
N SER A 683 18.18 -15.09 11.86
CA SER A 683 19.33 -15.85 12.39
C SER A 683 19.07 -17.34 12.35
N ASP A 684 20.08 -18.10 11.93
CA ASP A 684 20.14 -19.56 12.07
C ASP A 684 20.84 -20.01 13.38
N LYS A 685 21.00 -19.09 14.37
CA LYS A 685 21.78 -19.29 15.61
C LYS A 685 21.04 -18.93 16.90
N ASP A 686 19.79 -18.51 16.83
CA ASP A 686 18.99 -18.14 18.00
C ASP A 686 18.22 -19.33 18.61
N GLY A 687 18.13 -20.44 17.88
CA GLY A 687 17.64 -21.72 18.35
C GLY A 687 16.13 -21.92 18.23
N GLY A 688 15.46 -21.18 17.35
CA GLY A 688 14.05 -21.41 17.04
C GLY A 688 13.50 -20.38 16.05
N VAL A 689 12.20 -20.48 15.74
CA VAL A 689 11.54 -19.50 14.88
C VAL A 689 11.36 -18.17 15.63
N ASN A 690 12.06 -17.12 15.21
CA ASN A 690 12.04 -15.79 15.83
C ASN A 690 11.78 -14.67 14.83
N ILE A 691 10.59 -14.71 14.21
CA ILE A 691 10.11 -13.62 13.33
C ILE A 691 9.94 -12.34 14.16
N ALA A 692 10.76 -11.33 13.87
CA ALA A 692 10.77 -10.07 14.59
C ALA A 692 11.10 -8.89 13.66
N ASN A 693 10.74 -7.67 14.10
CA ASN A 693 11.14 -6.47 13.41
C ASN A 693 12.61 -6.14 13.68
N TRP A 694 13.33 -5.79 12.62
CA TRP A 694 14.75 -5.47 12.64
C TRP A 694 15.02 -4.23 11.77
N PRO A 695 16.08 -3.43 12.04
CA PRO A 695 16.49 -2.30 11.20
C PRO A 695 17.12 -2.76 9.87
N VAL A 696 16.42 -3.64 9.16
CA VAL A 696 16.80 -4.30 7.92
C VAL A 696 15.91 -3.78 6.80
N GLN A 697 16.54 -3.48 5.67
CA GLN A 697 15.85 -3.15 4.43
C GLN A 697 16.23 -4.21 3.40
N SER A 698 15.29 -5.02 2.92
CA SER A 698 15.57 -5.96 1.84
C SER A 698 15.16 -5.43 0.49
N MET A 699 15.92 -5.77 -0.54
CA MET A 699 15.58 -5.50 -1.93
C MET A 699 14.54 -6.55 -2.39
N TYR A 700 13.58 -6.15 -3.23
CA TYR A 700 12.53 -7.07 -3.70
C TYR A 700 13.10 -8.11 -4.65
N MET A 701 13.87 -7.68 -5.66
CA MET A 701 14.65 -8.55 -6.55
C MET A 701 13.85 -9.77 -7.05
N PRO A 702 12.79 -9.55 -7.85
CA PRO A 702 11.93 -10.62 -8.25
C PRO A 702 12.48 -11.42 -9.41
N ASP A 703 12.48 -12.75 -9.27
CA ASP A 703 12.74 -13.68 -10.36
C ASP A 703 11.52 -13.71 -11.30
N ALA A 704 10.42 -14.36 -10.89
CA ALA A 704 9.22 -14.45 -11.72
C ALA A 704 8.27 -13.23 -11.64
N ILE A 705 7.63 -12.92 -12.78
CA ILE A 705 6.61 -11.88 -12.93
C ILE A 705 5.41 -12.35 -13.76
N ALA A 706 4.19 -11.91 -13.40
CA ALA A 706 2.98 -12.12 -14.18
C ALA A 706 2.09 -10.87 -14.20
N ALA A 707 1.24 -10.73 -15.23
CA ALA A 707 0.35 -9.58 -15.39
C ALA A 707 -1.13 -10.00 -15.48
N TYR A 708 -2.02 -9.21 -14.89
CA TYR A 708 -3.47 -9.40 -14.98
C TYR A 708 -4.21 -8.06 -14.85
N THR A 709 -5.50 -8.05 -15.17
CA THR A 709 -6.32 -6.84 -15.11
C THR A 709 -7.49 -6.97 -14.15
N VAL A 710 -7.77 -5.88 -13.43
CA VAL A 710 -8.94 -5.74 -12.56
C VAL A 710 -9.62 -4.43 -12.90
N LYS A 711 -10.88 -4.48 -13.34
CA LYS A 711 -11.66 -3.28 -13.75
C LYS A 711 -10.91 -2.38 -14.76
N ASP A 712 -10.30 -2.99 -15.78
CA ASP A 712 -9.51 -2.34 -16.83
C ASP A 712 -8.16 -1.72 -16.37
N GLU A 713 -7.78 -1.86 -15.09
CA GLU A 713 -6.46 -1.49 -14.59
C GLU A 713 -5.51 -2.69 -14.64
N LEU A 714 -4.27 -2.44 -15.06
CA LEU A 714 -3.21 -3.46 -15.17
C LEU A 714 -2.41 -3.53 -13.87
N TYR A 715 -2.24 -4.76 -13.38
CA TYR A 715 -1.46 -5.09 -12.21
C TYR A 715 -0.41 -6.14 -12.55
N LEU A 716 0.73 -6.07 -11.88
CA LEU A 716 1.84 -7.01 -11.97
C LEU A 716 1.96 -7.76 -10.65
N VAL A 717 2.26 -9.05 -10.70
CA VAL A 717 2.55 -9.89 -9.52
C VAL A 717 3.99 -10.36 -9.65
N THR A 718 4.76 -10.28 -8.58
CA THR A 718 6.18 -10.70 -8.57
C THR A 718 6.46 -11.66 -7.41
N ALA A 719 7.34 -12.63 -7.64
CA ALA A 719 7.89 -13.51 -6.61
C ALA A 719 9.29 -13.00 -6.22
N ASN A 720 9.49 -12.60 -4.97
CA ASN A 720 10.63 -11.79 -4.53
C ASN A 720 11.74 -12.65 -3.90
N GLU A 721 12.46 -13.40 -4.73
CA GLU A 721 13.45 -14.42 -4.35
C GLU A 721 14.77 -13.79 -3.87
N GLY A 722 15.51 -13.16 -4.79
CA GLY A 722 16.55 -12.18 -4.50
C GLY A 722 17.97 -12.66 -4.68
N ASP A 723 18.34 -12.94 -5.91
CA ASP A 723 19.66 -13.46 -6.25
C ASP A 723 20.79 -12.43 -6.19
N ALA A 724 22.04 -12.91 -6.11
CA ALA A 724 23.20 -12.06 -5.85
C ALA A 724 24.22 -12.17 -6.98
N ARG A 725 24.92 -11.08 -7.28
CA ARG A 725 25.92 -11.08 -8.36
C ARG A 725 27.31 -11.46 -7.84
N ASP A 726 27.85 -12.56 -8.35
CA ASP A 726 29.18 -13.09 -7.99
C ASP A 726 30.05 -13.32 -9.24
N TYR A 727 31.36 -13.05 -9.15
CA TYR A 727 32.32 -13.26 -10.24
C TYR A 727 33.77 -13.39 -9.73
N ASP A 728 34.75 -13.64 -10.60
CA ASP A 728 36.13 -13.91 -10.18
C ASP A 728 36.73 -12.74 -9.37
N GLY A 729 36.84 -12.95 -8.05
CA GLY A 729 37.45 -11.99 -7.13
C GLY A 729 36.48 -10.95 -6.53
N TYR A 730 35.18 -11.09 -6.76
CA TYR A 730 34.13 -10.32 -6.11
C TYR A 730 33.04 -11.26 -5.61
N SER A 731 32.50 -10.96 -4.43
CA SER A 731 31.22 -11.50 -4.02
C SER A 731 30.40 -10.38 -3.46
N GLU A 732 29.15 -10.29 -3.90
CA GLU A 732 28.27 -9.24 -3.41
C GLU A 732 27.92 -9.48 -1.94
N GLU A 733 27.75 -10.73 -1.55
CA GLU A 733 27.26 -11.10 -0.23
C GLU A 733 28.33 -10.98 0.86
N ALA A 734 27.95 -10.38 1.98
CA ALA A 734 28.71 -10.39 3.20
C ALA A 734 27.83 -10.73 4.40
N ARG A 735 28.45 -11.21 5.49
CA ARG A 735 27.78 -11.36 6.78
C ARG A 735 27.82 -10.03 7.50
N LEU A 736 26.68 -9.57 8.03
CA LEU A 736 26.64 -8.25 8.70
C LEU A 736 27.65 -8.15 9.86
N GLY A 737 27.92 -9.26 10.57
CA GLY A 737 28.90 -9.31 11.65
C GLY A 737 30.36 -9.05 11.22
N ASP A 738 30.66 -9.19 9.93
CA ASP A 738 31.99 -8.92 9.36
C ASP A 738 32.17 -7.46 8.90
N LEU A 739 31.07 -6.68 8.86
CA LEU A 739 31.05 -5.29 8.44
C LEU A 739 31.13 -4.32 9.63
N VAL A 740 31.38 -3.04 9.34
CA VAL A 740 31.43 -1.97 10.36
C VAL A 740 30.23 -1.06 10.16
N LEU A 741 29.29 -1.06 11.11
CA LEU A 741 28.12 -0.19 11.10
C LEU A 741 28.47 1.24 11.49
N ASP A 742 27.86 2.22 10.83
CA ASP A 742 27.97 3.61 11.27
C ASP A 742 27.31 3.76 12.65
N SER A 743 28.12 4.08 13.64
CA SER A 743 27.69 4.29 15.04
C SER A 743 26.69 5.43 15.23
N ALA A 744 26.60 6.37 14.29
CA ALA A 744 25.60 7.44 14.32
C ALA A 744 24.20 6.92 13.97
N LEU A 745 24.11 5.97 13.04
CA LEU A 745 22.86 5.35 12.58
C LEU A 745 22.49 4.13 13.42
N PHE A 746 23.49 3.35 13.85
CA PHE A 746 23.33 2.12 14.63
C PHE A 746 24.08 2.21 15.97
N PRO A 747 23.60 3.01 16.95
CA PRO A 747 24.25 3.17 18.25
C PRO A 747 24.33 1.87 19.06
N ASN A 748 23.54 0.86 18.69
CA ASN A 748 23.48 -0.48 19.26
C ASN A 748 24.13 -1.56 18.37
N ALA A 749 25.07 -1.20 17.47
CA ALA A 749 25.71 -2.14 16.53
C ALA A 749 26.21 -3.46 17.17
N ALA A 750 26.82 -3.41 18.34
CA ALA A 750 27.33 -4.62 19.03
C ALA A 750 26.22 -5.60 19.48
N GLU A 751 24.99 -5.12 19.62
CA GLU A 751 23.81 -5.95 19.85
C GLU A 751 23.25 -6.48 18.54
N LEU A 752 23.10 -5.62 17.52
CA LEU A 752 22.63 -6.04 16.21
C LEU A 752 23.51 -7.14 15.61
N GLN A 753 24.84 -7.00 15.71
CA GLN A 753 25.81 -7.92 15.11
C GLN A 753 26.08 -9.20 15.91
N ARG A 754 25.28 -9.54 16.94
CA ARG A 754 25.38 -10.86 17.58
C ARG A 754 24.92 -11.95 16.61
N GLU A 755 25.50 -13.13 16.71
CA GLU A 755 25.15 -14.25 15.81
C GLU A 755 23.68 -14.62 15.93
N GLU A 756 23.14 -14.62 17.16
CA GLU A 756 21.72 -14.84 17.46
C GLU A 756 20.78 -13.69 17.04
N ASN A 757 21.32 -12.59 16.50
CA ASN A 757 20.54 -11.45 15.99
C ASN A 757 20.82 -11.32 14.48
N LEU A 758 21.38 -10.20 14.02
CA LEU A 758 21.64 -9.95 12.60
C LEU A 758 23.06 -10.30 12.17
N GLY A 759 23.95 -10.72 13.08
CA GLY A 759 25.37 -10.93 12.77
C GLY A 759 25.61 -11.96 11.66
N ARG A 760 24.70 -12.94 11.53
CA ARG A 760 24.71 -13.95 10.48
C ARG A 760 23.99 -13.51 9.20
N LEU A 761 23.08 -12.54 9.25
CA LEU A 761 22.28 -12.12 8.10
C LEU A 761 23.18 -11.77 6.90
N ARG A 762 22.88 -12.34 5.73
CA ARG A 762 23.51 -11.96 4.47
C ARG A 762 23.01 -10.60 3.99
N VAL A 763 23.95 -9.74 3.64
CA VAL A 763 23.71 -8.38 3.16
C VAL A 763 24.55 -8.07 1.93
N SER A 764 24.04 -7.18 1.09
CA SER A 764 24.70 -6.70 -0.11
C SER A 764 25.81 -5.72 0.23
N THR A 765 27.04 -6.01 -0.20
CA THR A 765 28.16 -5.07 -0.12
C THR A 765 28.03 -3.90 -1.10
N ALA A 766 27.24 -4.05 -2.17
CA ALA A 766 26.96 -2.98 -3.14
C ALA A 766 25.92 -1.96 -2.63
N SER A 767 25.00 -2.38 -1.76
CA SER A 767 23.83 -1.59 -1.36
C SER A 767 23.84 -1.08 0.08
N THR A 768 24.86 -1.46 0.87
CA THR A 768 24.93 -1.16 2.31
C THR A 768 25.69 0.14 2.67
N ASP A 769 26.69 0.53 1.87
CA ASP A 769 27.50 1.76 2.02
C ASP A 769 27.01 2.80 1.01
N VAL A 770 26.05 3.63 1.43
CA VAL A 770 25.34 4.57 0.54
C VAL A 770 26.23 5.78 0.22
N ASN A 771 27.07 6.19 1.17
CA ASN A 771 27.87 7.40 1.06
C ASN A 771 29.32 7.14 0.57
N GLY A 772 29.77 5.87 0.55
CA GLY A 772 31.06 5.43 0.04
C GLY A 772 32.22 5.63 1.02
N ASP A 773 31.97 5.73 2.32
CA ASP A 773 33.00 5.91 3.36
C ASP A 773 33.52 4.59 3.97
N GLY A 774 32.97 3.46 3.53
CA GLY A 774 33.29 2.12 3.98
C GLY A 774 32.57 1.68 5.25
N LEU A 775 31.54 2.43 5.67
CA LEU A 775 30.65 2.07 6.78
C LEU A 775 29.28 1.62 6.24
N VAL A 776 28.62 0.74 7.00
CA VAL A 776 27.23 0.37 6.72
C VAL A 776 26.32 1.50 7.17
N ASP A 777 25.69 2.15 6.20
CA ASP A 777 24.64 3.16 6.39
C ASP A 777 23.25 2.52 6.47
N ARG A 778 23.08 1.38 5.80
CA ARG A 778 21.82 0.62 5.72
C ARG A 778 22.11 -0.88 5.72
N ILE A 779 21.40 -1.64 6.54
CA ILE A 779 21.47 -3.12 6.51
C ILE A 779 20.63 -3.60 5.33
N ALA A 780 21.27 -3.80 4.18
CA ALA A 780 20.62 -4.12 2.90
C ALA A 780 20.64 -5.63 2.63
N ALA A 781 19.53 -6.34 2.91
CA ALA A 781 19.41 -7.78 2.66
C ALA A 781 18.81 -8.09 1.27
N PHE A 782 18.88 -9.36 0.88
CA PHE A 782 18.39 -9.86 -0.40
C PHE A 782 17.00 -10.48 -0.26
N GLY A 783 16.19 -10.36 -1.32
CA GLY A 783 14.86 -10.94 -1.41
C GLY A 783 13.81 -10.26 -0.55
N GLY A 784 12.58 -10.21 -1.06
CA GLY A 784 11.44 -9.69 -0.29
C GLY A 784 10.94 -10.66 0.78
N ARG A 785 11.28 -11.95 0.68
CA ARG A 785 10.66 -13.06 1.45
C ARG A 785 9.15 -13.11 1.28
N SER A 786 8.66 -12.56 0.18
CA SER A 786 7.27 -12.24 -0.09
C SER A 786 6.94 -12.40 -1.57
N PHE A 787 5.67 -12.32 -1.90
CA PHE A 787 5.26 -11.87 -3.22
C PHE A 787 4.67 -10.46 -3.11
N SER A 788 4.73 -9.72 -4.22
CA SER A 788 4.21 -8.34 -4.31
C SER A 788 3.23 -8.20 -5.46
N ILE A 789 2.33 -7.22 -5.34
CA ILE A 789 1.47 -6.73 -6.42
C ILE A 789 1.81 -5.26 -6.67
N TRP A 790 1.99 -4.90 -7.93
CA TRP A 790 2.36 -3.57 -8.39
C TRP A 790 1.32 -3.05 -9.39
N ASP A 791 1.18 -1.73 -9.50
CA ASP A 791 0.50 -1.14 -10.65
C ASP A 791 1.45 -1.02 -11.86
N ALA A 792 0.90 -0.70 -13.03
CA ALA A 792 1.68 -0.53 -14.27
C ALA A 792 2.68 0.63 -14.23
N ALA A 793 2.62 1.53 -13.24
CA ALA A 793 3.57 2.61 -13.04
C ALA A 793 4.70 2.23 -12.08
N GLY A 794 4.68 1.01 -11.53
CA GLY A 794 5.70 0.51 -10.59
C GLY A 794 5.42 0.88 -9.13
N ASN A 795 4.23 1.37 -8.79
CA ASN A 795 3.88 1.60 -7.39
C ASN A 795 3.48 0.28 -6.72
N LEU A 796 3.98 0.05 -5.51
CA LEU A 796 3.58 -1.11 -4.71
C LEU A 796 2.12 -0.99 -4.28
N VAL A 797 1.31 -1.98 -4.64
CA VAL A 797 -0.11 -2.07 -4.30
C VAL A 797 -0.33 -2.97 -3.08
N PHE A 798 0.45 -4.05 -2.99
CA PHE A 798 0.43 -5.00 -1.89
C PHE A 798 1.77 -5.72 -1.77
N ASP A 799 2.20 -6.03 -0.55
CA ASP A 799 3.26 -6.99 -0.24
C ASP A 799 2.73 -7.98 0.80
N SER A 800 3.04 -9.26 0.65
CA SER A 800 2.59 -10.28 1.61
C SER A 800 3.23 -10.19 3.01
N GLY A 801 4.14 -9.24 3.23
CA GLY A 801 4.80 -9.02 4.51
C GLY A 801 5.56 -10.26 4.95
N ASP A 802 5.38 -10.66 6.20
CA ASP A 802 5.97 -11.88 6.77
C ASP A 802 5.01 -13.09 6.72
N ALA A 803 3.91 -12.99 5.97
CA ALA A 803 2.86 -14.00 5.96
C ALA A 803 3.37 -15.38 5.54
N ILE A 804 4.26 -15.45 4.54
CA ILE A 804 4.85 -16.71 4.06
C ILE A 804 5.60 -17.41 5.21
N GLU A 805 6.47 -16.69 5.92
CA GLU A 805 7.20 -17.24 7.07
C GLU A 805 6.26 -17.62 8.23
N ARG A 806 5.24 -16.83 8.53
CA ARG A 806 4.27 -17.19 9.58
C ARG A 806 3.48 -18.44 9.24
N ILE A 807 3.08 -18.59 7.98
CA ILE A 807 2.34 -19.76 7.50
C ILE A 807 3.24 -21.00 7.58
N THR A 808 4.48 -20.94 7.08
CA THR A 808 5.40 -22.07 7.13
C THR A 808 5.80 -22.41 8.56
N ALA A 809 6.02 -21.43 9.43
CA ALA A 809 6.27 -21.64 10.86
C ALA A 809 5.09 -22.33 11.57
N GLY A 810 3.85 -21.96 11.21
CA GLY A 810 2.64 -22.54 11.79
C GLY A 810 2.37 -23.97 11.32
N LEU A 811 2.68 -24.28 10.06
CA LEU A 811 2.35 -25.57 9.43
C LEU A 811 3.51 -26.57 9.48
N LEU A 812 4.74 -26.11 9.33
CA LEU A 812 5.97 -26.91 9.27
C LEU A 812 7.06 -26.35 10.20
N PRO A 813 6.81 -26.19 11.52
CA PRO A 813 7.74 -25.57 12.43
C PRO A 813 9.10 -26.27 12.49
N ASP A 814 9.15 -27.60 12.33
CA ASP A 814 10.41 -28.37 12.39
C ASP A 814 11.22 -28.30 11.08
N ALA A 815 10.67 -27.69 10.02
CA ALA A 815 11.32 -27.51 8.72
C ALA A 815 11.27 -26.05 8.25
N PHE A 816 10.96 -25.12 9.16
CA PHE A 816 10.92 -23.69 8.88
C PHE A 816 12.25 -23.22 8.27
N ASN A 817 12.18 -22.38 7.22
CA ASN A 817 13.34 -21.85 6.49
C ASN A 817 14.43 -22.90 6.20
N SER A 818 14.06 -24.10 5.77
CA SER A 818 15.03 -25.14 5.39
C SER A 818 15.63 -24.87 4.03
N SER A 819 16.94 -25.07 3.86
CA SER A 819 17.73 -24.95 2.62
C SER A 819 17.44 -25.98 1.52
N GLY A 820 16.23 -26.56 1.46
CA GLY A 820 15.94 -27.67 0.54
C GLY A 820 16.26 -29.07 1.07
N GLU A 821 16.89 -29.20 2.24
CA GLU A 821 17.19 -30.50 2.88
C GLU A 821 16.24 -30.80 4.07
N ASN A 822 15.87 -32.07 4.30
CA ASN A 822 14.92 -32.40 5.37
C ASN A 822 15.47 -32.18 6.79
N ASP A 823 16.80 -32.14 6.95
CA ASP A 823 17.49 -31.96 8.24
C ASP A 823 18.13 -30.56 8.35
N SER A 824 17.56 -29.53 7.70
CA SER A 824 18.11 -28.18 7.69
C SER A 824 17.17 -27.11 8.25
N PHE A 825 16.41 -27.44 9.30
CA PHE A 825 15.64 -26.45 10.08
C PHE A 825 16.43 -25.14 10.28
N ASP A 826 15.79 -24.02 9.95
CA ASP A 826 16.25 -22.65 10.21
C ASP A 826 17.49 -22.19 9.44
N SER A 827 18.03 -23.05 8.56
CA SER A 827 19.27 -22.80 7.81
C SER A 827 19.22 -21.68 6.76
N ARG A 828 18.04 -21.16 6.43
CA ARG A 828 17.83 -20.02 5.52
C ARG A 828 17.34 -18.75 6.24
N SER A 829 17.14 -18.77 7.56
CA SER A 829 16.69 -17.57 8.28
C SER A 829 17.69 -16.42 8.17
N ASP A 830 19.00 -16.70 8.13
CA ASP A 830 20.03 -15.69 7.89
C ASP A 830 20.26 -15.37 6.40
N ASP A 831 19.48 -15.95 5.49
CA ASP A 831 19.82 -16.06 4.07
C ASP A 831 18.56 -16.25 3.19
N LYS A 832 17.93 -15.13 2.79
CA LYS A 832 16.69 -15.03 1.97
C LYS A 832 15.41 -15.76 2.45
N GLY A 833 15.48 -16.64 3.45
CA GLY A 833 14.31 -17.23 4.12
C GLY A 833 13.56 -18.23 3.25
N PRO A 834 12.27 -18.01 2.92
CA PRO A 834 11.45 -18.98 2.19
C PRO A 834 11.65 -19.00 0.67
N GLU A 835 12.28 -17.97 0.08
CA GLU A 835 12.54 -17.81 -1.38
C GLU A 835 11.34 -18.11 -2.29
N PRO A 836 10.39 -17.16 -2.40
CA PRO A 836 9.35 -17.22 -3.41
C PRO A 836 9.94 -16.99 -4.80
N GLU A 837 9.93 -18.04 -5.62
CA GLU A 837 10.66 -18.12 -6.89
C GLU A 837 9.68 -18.19 -8.07
N ALA A 838 8.97 -19.32 -8.16
CA ALA A 838 8.04 -19.55 -9.24
C ALA A 838 6.70 -18.81 -9.09
N LEU A 839 6.11 -18.37 -10.19
CA LEU A 839 4.80 -17.71 -10.21
C LEU A 839 3.95 -18.14 -11.42
N ALA A 840 2.70 -18.50 -11.14
CA ALA A 840 1.65 -18.59 -12.16
C ALA A 840 0.36 -17.93 -11.69
N LEU A 841 -0.41 -17.37 -12.64
CA LEU A 841 -1.76 -16.87 -12.39
C LEU A 841 -2.80 -17.78 -13.06
N GLY A 842 -3.95 -17.94 -12.40
CA GLY A 842 -5.07 -18.72 -12.95
C GLY A 842 -6.42 -18.15 -12.55
N GLU A 843 -7.37 -18.11 -13.50
CA GLU A 843 -8.76 -17.75 -13.21
C GLU A 843 -9.58 -19.02 -12.95
N ILE A 844 -10.29 -19.06 -11.81
CA ILE A 844 -11.19 -20.14 -11.42
C ILE A 844 -12.51 -19.51 -10.96
N ASP A 845 -13.60 -19.87 -11.63
CA ASP A 845 -14.95 -19.37 -11.32
C ASP A 845 -15.08 -17.84 -11.18
N GLY A 846 -14.32 -17.10 -12.02
CA GLY A 846 -14.32 -15.63 -12.06
C GLY A 846 -13.46 -14.96 -10.98
N ARG A 847 -12.64 -15.74 -10.25
CA ARG A 847 -11.64 -15.26 -9.30
C ARG A 847 -10.24 -15.50 -9.83
N THR A 848 -9.32 -14.57 -9.58
CA THR A 848 -7.92 -14.69 -9.99
C THR A 848 -7.10 -15.21 -8.82
N TYR A 849 -6.32 -16.26 -9.05
CA TYR A 849 -5.44 -16.87 -8.06
C TYR A 849 -3.98 -16.74 -8.48
N ALA A 850 -3.12 -16.46 -7.50
CA ALA A 850 -1.67 -16.58 -7.63
C ALA A 850 -1.20 -17.89 -7.01
N PHE A 851 -0.35 -18.61 -7.74
CA PHE A 851 0.35 -19.81 -7.32
C PHE A 851 1.83 -19.46 -7.21
N ILE A 852 2.35 -19.41 -5.98
CA ILE A 852 3.73 -19.01 -5.67
C ILE A 852 4.52 -20.24 -5.24
N GLY A 853 5.54 -20.64 -5.99
CA GLY A 853 6.47 -21.70 -5.61
C GLY A 853 7.50 -21.19 -4.60
N LEU A 854 7.82 -22.01 -3.60
CA LEU A 854 8.88 -21.72 -2.64
C LEU A 854 10.05 -22.66 -2.91
N GLU A 855 11.16 -22.13 -3.43
CA GLU A 855 12.29 -22.93 -3.91
C GLU A 855 12.89 -23.77 -2.77
N ARG A 856 13.22 -23.15 -1.62
CA ARG A 856 13.90 -23.86 -0.53
C ARG A 856 13.01 -24.80 0.27
N ILE A 857 12.08 -24.26 1.06
CA ILE A 857 11.22 -25.10 1.90
C ILE A 857 10.30 -26.00 1.07
N GLY A 858 10.08 -25.65 -0.20
CA GLY A 858 9.30 -26.41 -1.17
C GLY A 858 7.81 -26.08 -1.11
N GLY A 859 7.09 -26.57 -2.11
CA GLY A 859 5.63 -26.46 -2.21
C GLY A 859 5.15 -25.14 -2.83
N VAL A 860 3.83 -25.03 -2.93
CA VAL A 860 3.13 -23.92 -3.60
C VAL A 860 2.17 -23.25 -2.63
N MET A 861 2.29 -21.94 -2.49
CA MET A 861 1.34 -21.07 -1.79
C MET A 861 0.25 -20.60 -2.76
N VAL A 862 -1.00 -20.67 -2.35
CA VAL A 862 -2.16 -20.25 -3.14
C VAL A 862 -2.82 -19.04 -2.49
N TRP A 863 -2.99 -17.97 -3.26
CA TRP A 863 -3.64 -16.74 -2.84
C TRP A 863 -4.75 -16.35 -3.82
N ASP A 864 -5.91 -15.97 -3.30
CA ASP A 864 -6.93 -15.27 -4.08
C ASP A 864 -6.51 -13.80 -4.17
N ILE A 865 -6.17 -13.35 -5.38
CA ILE A 865 -5.73 -11.98 -5.68
C ILE A 865 -6.78 -11.22 -6.49
N THR A 866 -8.05 -11.66 -6.46
CA THR A 866 -9.14 -11.01 -7.19
C THR A 866 -9.25 -9.52 -6.81
N ASP A 867 -9.00 -9.19 -5.54
CA ASP A 867 -8.72 -7.83 -5.11
C ASP A 867 -7.20 -7.64 -4.95
N PRO A 868 -6.54 -6.84 -5.81
CA PRO A 868 -5.09 -6.62 -5.76
C PRO A 868 -4.61 -5.95 -4.47
N ARG A 869 -5.51 -5.28 -3.73
CA ARG A 869 -5.18 -4.56 -2.49
C ARG A 869 -5.44 -5.38 -1.23
N ALA A 870 -6.18 -6.48 -1.36
CA ALA A 870 -6.50 -7.36 -0.25
C ALA A 870 -6.44 -8.85 -0.64
N PRO A 871 -5.28 -9.37 -1.08
CA PRO A 871 -5.09 -10.81 -1.29
C PRO A 871 -5.45 -11.65 -0.07
N ILE A 872 -6.06 -12.82 -0.31
CA ILE A 872 -6.48 -13.76 0.73
C ILE A 872 -5.72 -15.07 0.57
N PHE A 873 -5.00 -15.50 1.62
CA PHE A 873 -4.36 -16.81 1.64
C PHE A 873 -5.39 -17.94 1.61
N VAL A 874 -5.18 -18.91 0.73
CA VAL A 874 -6.08 -20.05 0.51
C VAL A 874 -5.48 -21.34 1.08
N GLN A 875 -4.28 -21.70 0.62
CA GLN A 875 -3.63 -22.96 0.98
C GLN A 875 -2.13 -22.89 0.78
N TYR A 876 -1.37 -23.60 1.63
CA TYR A 876 0.00 -24.00 1.35
C TYR A 876 0.02 -25.49 1.06
N ALA A 877 0.45 -25.86 -0.13
CA ALA A 877 0.44 -27.22 -0.62
C ALA A 877 1.86 -27.73 -0.84
N ASN A 878 2.25 -28.72 -0.05
CA ASN A 878 3.57 -29.31 -0.10
C ASN A 878 3.43 -30.83 0.05
N ASN A 879 3.87 -31.59 -0.95
CA ASN A 879 3.83 -33.06 -0.97
C ASN A 879 5.15 -33.68 -0.49
N ARG A 880 6.09 -32.86 -0.01
CA ARG A 880 7.35 -33.29 0.58
C ARG A 880 7.13 -34.05 1.89
N ASP A 881 7.72 -35.23 2.00
CA ASP A 881 7.81 -36.03 3.23
C ASP A 881 9.08 -35.64 3.99
N PHE A 882 8.93 -34.79 5.00
CA PHE A 882 10.02 -34.33 5.87
C PHE A 882 10.56 -35.42 6.82
N THR A 883 10.02 -36.65 6.80
CA THR A 883 10.43 -37.73 7.71
C THR A 883 11.41 -38.73 7.10
N VAL A 884 11.69 -38.60 5.80
CA VAL A 884 12.61 -39.44 5.05
C VAL A 884 13.87 -38.67 4.66
N ALA A 885 14.84 -39.34 4.02
CA ALA A 885 16.00 -38.65 3.45
C ALA A 885 15.55 -37.72 2.31
N THR A 886 16.22 -36.57 2.14
CA THR A 886 15.89 -35.54 1.14
C THR A 886 15.64 -36.14 -0.25
N GLU A 887 16.48 -37.07 -0.69
CA GLU A 887 16.43 -37.71 -2.01
C GLU A 887 15.18 -38.58 -2.24
N ALA A 888 14.44 -38.89 -1.16
CA ALA A 888 13.19 -39.66 -1.19
C ALA A 888 11.98 -38.83 -0.75
N ALA A 889 12.16 -37.53 -0.52
CA ALA A 889 11.16 -36.66 0.10
C ALA A 889 10.01 -36.29 -0.84
N GLY A 890 10.16 -36.46 -2.16
CA GLY A 890 9.17 -35.99 -3.13
C GLY A 890 9.67 -34.74 -3.84
N ASP A 891 8.80 -33.76 -4.02
CA ASP A 891 9.10 -32.55 -4.79
C ASP A 891 9.98 -31.59 -3.97
N LEU A 892 11.01 -31.03 -4.63
CA LEU A 892 12.00 -30.11 -4.05
C LEU A 892 12.36 -29.05 -5.09
N ALA A 893 12.46 -27.79 -4.68
CA ALA A 893 12.75 -26.63 -5.51
C ALA A 893 11.79 -26.43 -6.70
N PRO A 894 10.52 -26.05 -6.45
CA PRO A 894 9.62 -25.58 -7.51
C PRO A 894 10.23 -24.38 -8.24
N GLU A 895 10.39 -24.51 -9.55
CA GLU A 895 11.09 -23.56 -10.43
C GLU A 895 10.13 -23.00 -11.49
N GLY A 896 9.63 -23.88 -12.36
CA GLY A 896 8.62 -23.55 -13.36
C GLY A 896 7.23 -23.97 -12.92
N ILE A 897 6.26 -23.07 -13.02
CA ILE A 897 4.85 -23.37 -12.76
C ILE A 897 3.98 -22.91 -13.93
N VAL A 898 3.06 -23.78 -14.39
CA VAL A 898 2.04 -23.39 -15.38
C VAL A 898 0.64 -23.82 -14.94
N PHE A 899 -0.29 -22.88 -15.02
CA PHE A 899 -1.72 -23.13 -14.78
C PHE A 899 -2.39 -23.65 -16.05
N VAL A 900 -3.20 -24.70 -15.91
CA VAL A 900 -4.01 -25.28 -16.99
C VAL A 900 -5.49 -25.11 -16.67
N PRO A 901 -6.23 -24.28 -17.43
CA PRO A 901 -7.66 -24.10 -17.22
C PRO A 901 -8.46 -25.41 -17.34
N ALA A 902 -9.58 -25.49 -16.64
CA ALA A 902 -10.48 -26.66 -16.69
C ALA A 902 -10.90 -27.06 -18.12
N ALA A 903 -11.02 -26.09 -19.03
CA ALA A 903 -11.40 -26.32 -20.42
C ALA A 903 -10.33 -27.07 -21.24
N ASP A 904 -9.06 -26.93 -20.85
CA ASP A 904 -7.90 -27.49 -21.53
C ASP A 904 -7.32 -28.72 -20.80
N SER A 905 -7.84 -28.98 -19.59
CA SER A 905 -7.43 -30.09 -18.73
C SER A 905 -8.03 -31.43 -19.15
N PRO A 906 -7.26 -32.54 -19.10
CA PRO A 906 -7.78 -33.90 -19.29
C PRO A 906 -8.82 -34.34 -18.26
N THR A 907 -8.84 -33.75 -17.06
CA THR A 907 -9.80 -34.12 -16.00
C THR A 907 -11.09 -33.32 -16.05
N GLY A 908 -11.08 -32.18 -16.75
CA GLY A 908 -12.15 -31.18 -16.70
C GLY A 908 -12.14 -30.33 -15.43
N ALA A 909 -11.13 -30.47 -14.56
CA ALA A 909 -10.83 -29.58 -13.45
C ALA A 909 -9.52 -28.81 -13.75
N PRO A 910 -9.32 -27.59 -13.23
CA PRO A 910 -8.06 -26.87 -13.41
C PRO A 910 -6.88 -27.68 -12.85
N LEU A 911 -5.74 -27.62 -13.54
CA LEU A 911 -4.50 -28.26 -13.11
C LEU A 911 -3.40 -27.21 -12.90
N LEU A 912 -2.41 -27.58 -12.10
CA LEU A 912 -1.14 -26.89 -12.00
C LEU A 912 -0.02 -27.89 -12.32
N LEU A 913 0.85 -27.56 -13.27
CA LEU A 913 2.06 -28.34 -13.51
C LEU A 913 3.23 -27.61 -12.87
N VAL A 914 4.01 -28.32 -12.08
CA VAL A 914 5.14 -27.78 -11.32
C VAL A 914 6.38 -28.58 -11.72
N ALA A 915 7.38 -27.89 -12.25
CA ALA A 915 8.72 -28.41 -12.48
C ALA A 915 9.57 -28.14 -11.24
N ASN A 916 10.26 -29.16 -10.75
CA ASN A 916 10.98 -29.14 -9.49
C ASN A 916 12.45 -29.49 -9.75
N GLU A 917 13.32 -28.49 -9.78
CA GLU A 917 14.63 -28.58 -10.44
C GLU A 917 15.64 -29.42 -9.66
N PHE A 918 15.67 -29.27 -8.34
CA PHE A 918 16.49 -30.11 -7.45
C PHE A 918 16.04 -31.59 -7.45
N SER A 919 14.73 -31.86 -7.40
CA SER A 919 14.22 -33.25 -7.38
C SER A 919 14.19 -33.91 -8.77
N GLY A 920 14.30 -33.13 -9.84
CA GLY A 920 14.13 -33.59 -11.22
C GLY A 920 12.73 -34.15 -11.47
N THR A 921 11.70 -33.56 -10.85
CA THR A 921 10.31 -34.03 -10.98
C THR A 921 9.42 -33.01 -11.66
N THR A 922 8.45 -33.50 -12.44
CA THR A 922 7.35 -32.69 -12.96
C THR A 922 6.04 -33.24 -12.40
N THR A 923 5.42 -32.48 -11.49
CA THR A 923 4.23 -32.91 -10.76
C THR A 923 2.99 -32.23 -11.31
N VAL A 924 1.94 -33.01 -11.53
CA VAL A 924 0.61 -32.52 -11.90
C VAL A 924 -0.25 -32.45 -10.64
N TRP A 925 -0.77 -31.27 -10.36
CA TRP A 925 -1.70 -30.99 -9.27
C TRP A 925 -3.09 -30.70 -9.85
N GLU A 926 -4.14 -31.16 -9.17
CA GLU A 926 -5.52 -30.81 -9.48
C GLU A 926 -6.04 -29.81 -8.46
N ILE A 927 -6.79 -28.83 -8.95
CA ILE A 927 -7.40 -27.77 -8.16
C ILE A 927 -8.92 -27.97 -8.19
N GLY A 928 -9.56 -28.01 -7.02
CA GLY A 928 -11.01 -28.19 -6.94
C GLY A 928 -11.60 -27.92 -5.56
N GLU A 929 -12.94 -27.97 -5.46
CA GLU A 929 -13.68 -27.78 -4.21
C GLU A 929 -13.63 -28.95 -3.22
#